data_AF-A0A2H3NMN8-F1
#
_entry.id   AF-A0A2H3NMN8-F1
#
_cell.length_a   1.000
_cell.length_b   1.000
_cell.length_c   1.000
_cell.angle_alpha   90.00
_cell.angle_beta   90.00
_cell.angle_gamma   90.00
#
_symmetry.space_group_name_H-M   'P 1'
#
loop_
_entity.id
_entity.type
_entity.pdbx_description
1 polymer ?
#
loop_
_entity_poly.entity_id
_entity_poly.type
_entity_poly.pdbx_seq_one_letter_code
_entity_poly.pdbx_strand_id
1 'polypeptide(L)'
;MTTTEVIDVLLVEDDEDDYVITKALLSRAESIECNLDWAASYDEGLNAILSSEYDACLVDYRLGAHTGLDLLHAVNEQGGRTPIILLTGQGDLEIDLTAMAAGAADYLSKEEIDAPLLERSIRYAVERAHADQRIREQAALLDKARDAIIAYDMDGTVVYWNKSAERLTGWSAEEMLGEAARERLYTEEQREKLEECFATIEEKGEWTGELRQQTKDGDELVVESRWTLVRDNAGKPSSVLVINTDITERKQLEMQFLRSQRMESIGRLVGGIAHDLGNLLVPILLGVKVLQQRFDDNGQVERTLSMIQKSAERGSDMVDQVLAFARGVDGERVTLDPGAIIDEVDKIIQETFPDRITVDTEVDGTLDTIVGDATQIQQVLMNLSVNARDAMPDGGTLAIEAENVDLSESDARRNIDAEPGPYVRITVSDTGTGIPDDALDKIFEPFFSTKPEGEGTGLGLSTAYSIVKSHDGFIDVRSEENKGTTFRIFLPVTIAENGEAESAPDSGDAHGQGEVVLIVDDEEFIRDTAQQTLESAGYRAIVAADGEEALELMEDYSDAVDVVITDLRMPNMNGHELIDVLHEQYPALPIIAASGASDSEADGPLESGARKFLPKPFTAEKLYAALHEVLHTSTKVG
;
A
#
# COMPACT_ATOMS: atom_id res chain seq x y z
N MET A 1 38.82 27.21 -43.68
CA MET A 1 39.31 28.19 -42.68
C MET A 1 39.20 27.48 -41.35
N THR A 2 40.27 26.80 -40.96
CA THR A 2 40.42 26.24 -39.62
C THR A 2 40.51 27.42 -38.66
N THR A 3 39.49 27.63 -37.85
CA THR A 3 39.58 28.47 -36.65
C THR A 3 40.67 27.85 -35.78
N THR A 4 41.82 28.51 -35.71
CA THR A 4 42.85 28.16 -34.72
C THR A 4 42.25 28.47 -33.37
N GLU A 5 42.04 27.43 -32.56
CA GLU A 5 41.55 27.56 -31.19
C GLU A 5 42.64 28.29 -30.40
N VAL A 6 42.28 29.37 -29.70
CA VAL A 6 43.22 30.13 -28.86
C VAL A 6 43.37 29.36 -27.55
N ILE A 7 44.59 28.98 -27.20
CA ILE A 7 44.93 28.21 -26.01
C ILE A 7 45.45 29.18 -24.94
N ASP A 8 44.79 29.24 -23.79
CA ASP A 8 45.22 30.03 -22.65
C ASP A 8 46.25 29.24 -21.83
N VAL A 9 47.49 29.72 -21.81
CA VAL A 9 48.64 29.06 -21.18
C VAL A 9 49.16 29.91 -20.03
N LEU A 10 49.34 29.30 -18.86
CA LEU A 10 50.04 29.92 -17.74
C LEU A 10 51.49 29.46 -17.72
N LEU A 11 52.44 30.39 -17.65
CA LEU A 11 53.84 30.10 -17.34
C LEU A 11 54.14 30.46 -15.88
N VAL A 12 54.57 29.49 -15.09
CA VAL A 12 55.07 29.69 -13.72
C VAL A 12 56.59 29.63 -13.78
N GLU A 13 57.23 30.78 -13.62
CA GLU A 13 58.67 30.96 -13.83
C GLU A 13 59.16 32.12 -12.95
N ASP A 14 60.21 31.89 -12.15
CA ASP A 14 60.76 32.90 -11.25
C ASP A 14 61.82 33.81 -11.92
N ASP A 15 62.28 33.44 -13.12
CA ASP A 15 63.20 34.21 -13.95
C ASP A 15 62.50 34.96 -15.10
N GLU A 16 62.58 36.30 -15.08
CA GLU A 16 62.00 37.16 -16.12
C GLU A 16 62.63 36.91 -17.51
N ASP A 17 63.91 36.56 -17.59
CA ASP A 17 64.58 36.29 -18.87
C ASP A 17 64.00 35.03 -19.53
N ASP A 18 63.75 33.97 -18.73
CA ASP A 18 63.13 32.72 -19.21
C ASP A 18 61.66 32.92 -19.61
N TYR A 19 60.93 33.81 -18.92
CA TYR A 19 59.61 34.27 -19.36
C TYR A 19 59.67 34.91 -20.76
N VAL A 20 60.60 35.86 -20.98
CA VAL A 20 60.74 36.54 -22.27
C VAL A 20 61.11 35.55 -23.38
N ILE A 21 62.00 34.59 -23.10
CA ILE A 21 62.40 33.54 -24.05
C ILE A 21 61.20 32.67 -24.42
N THR A 22 60.46 32.16 -23.43
CA THR A 22 59.31 31.28 -23.65
C THR A 22 58.19 31.99 -24.42
N LYS A 23 57.92 33.27 -24.08
CA LYS A 23 56.98 34.12 -24.82
C LYS A 23 57.40 34.32 -26.28
N ALA A 24 58.70 34.55 -26.53
CA ALA A 24 59.22 34.69 -27.87
C ALA A 24 59.10 33.40 -28.68
N LEU A 25 59.30 32.23 -28.05
CA LEU A 25 59.11 30.93 -28.68
C LEU A 25 57.64 30.66 -29.04
N LEU A 26 56.71 30.89 -28.11
CA LEU A 26 55.27 30.74 -28.37
C LEU A 26 54.75 31.71 -29.44
N SER A 27 55.29 32.93 -29.51
CA SER A 27 54.93 33.89 -30.57
C SER A 27 55.34 33.45 -31.98
N ARG A 28 56.22 32.43 -32.09
CA ARG A 28 56.67 31.83 -33.36
C ARG A 28 55.95 30.51 -33.68
N ALA A 29 55.01 30.08 -32.84
CA ALA A 29 54.16 28.93 -33.14
C ALA A 29 53.33 29.21 -34.40
N GLU A 30 53.27 28.25 -35.32
CA GLU A 30 52.56 28.43 -36.60
C GLU A 30 51.20 27.71 -36.61
N SER A 31 50.98 26.75 -35.71
CA SER A 31 49.88 25.80 -35.71
C SER A 31 48.91 25.99 -34.53
N ILE A 32 49.29 26.71 -33.47
CA ILE A 32 48.43 27.08 -32.34
C ILE A 32 48.53 28.58 -32.07
N GLU A 33 47.45 29.19 -31.61
CA GLU A 33 47.45 30.58 -31.12
C GLU A 33 47.40 30.51 -29.59
N CYS A 34 48.37 31.10 -28.89
CA CYS A 34 48.46 31.01 -27.43
C CYS A 34 48.39 32.39 -26.78
N ASN A 35 47.54 32.54 -25.76
CA ASN A 35 47.66 33.63 -24.80
C ASN A 35 48.55 33.15 -23.66
N LEU A 36 49.58 33.93 -23.31
CA LEU A 36 50.52 33.56 -22.26
C LEU A 36 50.39 34.51 -21.07
N ASP A 37 49.92 33.97 -19.96
CA ASP A 37 49.98 34.60 -18.64
C ASP A 37 51.23 34.16 -17.88
N TRP A 38 51.64 34.95 -16.89
CA TRP A 38 52.87 34.71 -16.13
C TRP A 38 52.62 34.83 -14.63
N ALA A 39 53.09 33.83 -13.89
CA ALA A 39 53.21 33.85 -12.45
C ALA A 39 54.70 33.81 -12.08
N ALA A 40 55.15 34.81 -11.32
CA ALA A 40 56.57 35.02 -11.02
C ALA A 40 57.06 34.21 -9.80
N SER A 41 56.18 33.41 -9.19
CA SER A 41 56.50 32.64 -7.98
C SER A 41 55.62 31.39 -7.84
N TYR A 42 56.06 30.47 -6.99
CA TYR A 42 55.32 29.27 -6.61
C TYR A 42 53.89 29.57 -6.12
N ASP A 43 53.75 30.51 -5.18
CA ASP A 43 52.45 30.83 -4.57
C ASP A 43 51.49 31.49 -5.57
N GLU A 44 52.00 32.37 -6.43
CA GLU A 44 51.21 32.97 -7.51
C GLU A 44 50.76 31.90 -8.52
N GLY A 45 51.66 30.99 -8.90
CA GLY A 45 51.37 29.90 -9.82
C GLY A 45 50.32 28.94 -9.27
N LEU A 46 50.48 28.47 -8.04
CA LEU A 46 49.52 27.58 -7.40
C LEU A 46 48.12 28.21 -7.31
N ASN A 47 48.04 29.47 -6.88
CA ASN A 47 46.75 30.18 -6.81
C ASN A 47 46.13 30.39 -8.19
N ALA A 48 46.93 30.75 -9.20
CA ALA A 48 46.44 30.96 -10.56
C ALA A 48 45.87 29.67 -11.17
N ILE A 49 46.56 28.54 -11.01
CA ILE A 49 46.14 27.22 -11.51
C ILE A 49 44.84 26.75 -10.86
N LEU A 50 44.64 27.05 -9.58
CA LEU A 50 43.44 26.64 -8.85
C LEU A 50 42.25 27.60 -9.04
N SER A 51 42.49 28.85 -9.44
CA SER A 51 41.45 29.89 -9.52
C SER A 51 41.00 30.24 -10.93
N SER A 52 41.82 29.96 -11.95
CA SER A 52 41.58 30.32 -13.35
C SER A 52 41.62 29.08 -14.24
N GLU A 53 40.77 29.03 -15.26
CA GLU A 53 40.74 27.93 -16.24
C GLU A 53 41.78 28.21 -17.34
N TYR A 54 43.02 27.76 -17.11
CA TYR A 54 44.02 27.65 -18.17
C TYR A 54 43.89 26.29 -18.87
N ASP A 55 44.13 26.27 -20.18
CA ASP A 55 44.12 25.05 -20.99
C ASP A 55 45.38 24.20 -20.74
N ALA A 56 46.52 24.84 -20.45
CA ALA A 56 47.77 24.19 -20.08
C ALA A 56 48.65 25.10 -19.21
N CYS A 57 49.51 24.48 -18.41
CA CYS A 57 50.50 25.20 -17.59
C CYS A 57 51.92 24.76 -17.94
N LEU A 58 52.79 25.72 -18.20
CA LEU A 58 54.23 25.53 -18.27
C LEU A 58 54.81 25.89 -16.91
N VAL A 59 55.54 24.99 -16.27
CA VAL A 59 56.03 25.20 -14.91
C VAL A 59 57.52 24.94 -14.88
N ASP A 60 58.31 25.95 -14.50
CA ASP A 60 59.73 25.72 -14.30
C ASP A 60 59.98 24.78 -13.12
N TYR A 61 61.01 23.97 -13.24
CA TYR A 61 61.38 23.03 -12.20
C TYR A 61 61.91 23.73 -10.95
N ARG A 62 62.55 24.90 -11.05
CA ARG A 62 63.09 25.64 -9.90
C ARG A 62 62.29 26.91 -9.69
N LEU A 63 61.50 26.95 -8.61
CA LEU A 63 60.68 28.11 -8.26
C LEU A 63 61.14 28.63 -6.89
N GLY A 64 62.34 29.20 -6.86
CA GLY A 64 62.99 29.69 -5.64
C GLY A 64 63.24 28.61 -4.59
N ALA A 65 62.44 28.61 -3.51
CA ALA A 65 62.56 27.66 -2.40
C ALA A 65 61.83 26.32 -2.63
N HIS A 66 61.00 26.25 -3.67
CA HIS A 66 60.19 25.10 -4.05
C HIS A 66 60.55 24.61 -5.45
N THR A 67 60.08 23.42 -5.80
CA THR A 67 60.22 22.86 -7.15
C THR A 67 58.88 22.85 -7.89
N GLY A 68 58.93 22.82 -9.23
CA GLY A 68 57.75 22.60 -10.06
C GLY A 68 57.06 21.26 -9.75
N LEU A 69 57.80 20.27 -9.25
CA LEU A 69 57.24 18.99 -8.78
C LEU A 69 56.40 19.17 -7.50
N ASP A 70 56.86 19.99 -6.55
CA ASP A 70 56.09 20.32 -5.35
C ASP A 70 54.77 21.02 -5.71
N LEU A 71 54.80 21.83 -6.78
CA LEU A 71 53.61 22.52 -7.29
C LEU A 71 52.63 21.52 -7.90
N LEU A 72 53.11 20.60 -8.75
CA LEU A 72 52.30 19.54 -9.34
C LEU A 72 51.62 18.68 -8.27
N HIS A 73 52.35 18.29 -7.22
CA HIS A 73 51.77 17.55 -6.10
C HIS A 73 50.67 18.35 -5.37
N ALA A 74 50.92 19.62 -5.05
CA ALA A 74 49.95 20.48 -4.38
C ALA A 74 48.68 20.70 -5.22
N VAL A 75 48.82 20.85 -6.54
CA VAL A 75 47.68 20.96 -7.47
C VAL A 75 46.88 19.66 -7.50
N ASN A 76 47.56 18.51 -7.60
CA ASN A 76 46.89 17.21 -7.64
C ASN A 76 46.17 16.86 -6.34
N GLU A 77 46.75 17.18 -5.18
CA GLU A 77 46.10 17.00 -3.86
C GLU A 77 44.84 17.85 -3.72
N GLN A 78 44.81 19.04 -4.34
CA GLN A 78 43.66 19.94 -4.34
C GLN A 78 42.70 19.68 -5.51
N GLY A 79 42.94 18.63 -6.30
CA GLY A 79 42.05 18.20 -7.38
C GLY A 79 42.11 19.06 -8.64
N GLY A 80 43.18 19.82 -8.85
CA GLY A 80 43.42 20.57 -10.08
C GLY A 80 43.52 19.64 -11.29
N ARG A 81 43.06 20.12 -12.46
CA ARG A 81 42.89 19.30 -13.67
C ARG A 81 43.62 19.82 -14.90
N THR A 82 44.14 21.04 -14.83
CA THR A 82 44.88 21.64 -15.93
C THR A 82 46.17 20.84 -16.17
N PRO A 83 46.46 20.42 -17.41
CA PRO A 83 47.67 19.67 -17.70
C PRO A 83 48.92 20.54 -17.46
N ILE A 84 49.86 20.02 -16.67
CA ILE A 84 51.12 20.69 -16.32
C ILE A 84 52.27 20.07 -17.11
N ILE A 85 53.01 20.91 -17.84
CA ILE A 85 54.25 20.57 -18.55
C ILE A 85 55.42 21.18 -17.77
N LEU A 86 56.36 20.34 -17.34
CA LEU A 86 57.51 20.80 -16.56
C LEU A 86 58.66 21.22 -17.49
N LEU A 87 59.20 22.42 -17.28
CA LEU A 87 60.38 22.94 -17.98
C LEU A 87 61.59 22.79 -17.06
N THR A 88 62.71 22.23 -17.52
CA THR A 88 63.88 22.05 -16.62
C THR A 88 65.21 22.31 -17.30
N GLY A 89 66.19 22.80 -16.53
CA GLY A 89 67.51 23.18 -17.06
C GLY A 89 68.52 22.04 -17.31
N GLN A 90 68.31 20.82 -16.79
CA GLN A 90 69.19 19.67 -17.02
C GLN A 90 68.38 18.38 -17.10
N GLY A 91 68.52 17.65 -18.22
CA GLY A 91 67.88 16.36 -18.49
C GLY A 91 68.39 15.20 -17.63
N ASP A 92 68.16 15.29 -16.31
CA ASP A 92 68.37 14.17 -15.40
C ASP A 92 67.17 13.21 -15.45
N LEU A 93 67.38 12.04 -16.07
CA LEU A 93 66.35 11.04 -16.35
C LEU A 93 65.54 10.62 -15.10
N GLU A 94 66.11 10.76 -13.90
CA GLU A 94 65.43 10.46 -12.63
C GLU A 94 64.34 11.48 -12.29
N ILE A 95 64.55 12.76 -12.65
CA ILE A 95 63.55 13.82 -12.50
C ILE A 95 62.39 13.59 -13.48
N ASP A 96 62.67 13.19 -14.71
CA ASP A 96 61.67 12.92 -15.76
C ASP A 96 60.69 11.81 -15.33
N LEU A 97 61.23 10.71 -14.81
CA LEU A 97 60.44 9.58 -14.32
C LEU A 97 59.58 9.95 -13.12
N THR A 98 60.13 10.77 -12.22
CA THR A 98 59.41 11.24 -11.02
C THR A 98 58.29 12.19 -11.39
N ALA A 99 58.52 13.11 -12.33
CA ALA A 99 57.53 14.03 -12.87
C ALA A 99 56.35 13.31 -13.53
N MET A 100 56.63 12.31 -14.37
CA MET A 100 55.59 11.51 -15.02
C MET A 100 54.80 10.67 -14.00
N ALA A 101 55.48 10.07 -13.02
CA ALA A 101 54.82 9.32 -11.94
C ALA A 101 53.93 10.22 -11.06
N ALA A 102 54.29 11.49 -10.89
CA ALA A 102 53.51 12.49 -10.18
C ALA A 102 52.34 13.06 -11.00
N GLY A 103 52.20 12.69 -12.28
CA GLY A 103 51.06 13.07 -13.13
C GLY A 103 51.31 14.26 -14.05
N ALA A 104 52.56 14.63 -14.33
CA ALA A 104 52.87 15.64 -15.34
C ALA A 104 52.35 15.21 -16.73
N ALA A 105 51.86 16.17 -17.51
CA ALA A 105 51.37 15.92 -18.86
C ALA A 105 52.52 15.69 -19.85
N ASP A 106 53.61 16.44 -19.68
CA ASP A 106 54.85 16.29 -20.42
C ASP A 106 56.03 16.93 -19.65
N TYR A 107 57.24 16.73 -20.14
CA TYR A 107 58.46 17.32 -19.61
C TYR A 107 59.34 17.82 -20.76
N LEU A 108 59.93 19.00 -20.61
CA LEU A 108 60.80 19.63 -21.61
C LEU A 108 62.10 20.16 -21.00
N SER A 109 63.23 19.85 -21.64
CA SER A 109 64.55 20.38 -21.27
C SER A 109 64.79 21.76 -21.88
N LYS A 110 64.97 22.81 -21.07
CA LYS A 110 65.20 24.21 -21.46
C LYS A 110 66.35 24.38 -22.47
N GLU A 111 67.36 23.52 -22.46
CA GLU A 111 68.47 23.56 -23.43
C GLU A 111 68.07 23.11 -24.84
N GLU A 112 67.00 22.30 -24.95
CA GLU A 112 66.55 21.66 -26.19
C GLU A 112 65.17 22.17 -26.66
N ILE A 113 64.54 23.11 -25.93
CA ILE A 113 63.25 23.69 -26.32
C ILE A 113 63.42 24.58 -27.55
N ASP A 114 62.64 24.27 -28.58
CA ASP A 114 62.34 25.15 -29.70
C ASP A 114 60.82 25.38 -29.83
N ALA A 115 60.43 26.32 -30.70
CA ALA A 115 59.02 26.66 -30.88
C ALA A 115 58.17 25.45 -31.34
N PRO A 116 58.61 24.61 -32.30
CA PRO A 116 57.86 23.41 -32.70
C PRO A 116 57.67 22.37 -31.58
N LEU A 117 58.68 22.16 -30.72
CA LEU A 117 58.61 21.20 -29.62
C LEU A 117 57.63 21.68 -28.56
N LEU A 118 57.73 22.94 -28.13
CA LEU A 118 56.84 23.53 -27.14
C LEU A 118 55.38 23.52 -27.61
N GLU A 119 55.15 23.92 -28.86
CA GLU A 119 53.84 23.85 -29.52
C GLU A 119 53.27 22.44 -29.54
N ARG A 120 54.10 21.45 -29.90
CA ARG A 120 53.71 20.04 -29.95
C ARG A 120 53.26 19.55 -28.57
N SER A 121 54.04 19.81 -27.53
CA SER A 121 53.76 19.34 -26.17
C SER A 121 52.49 19.97 -25.60
N ILE A 122 52.31 21.29 -25.76
CA ILE A 122 51.08 21.98 -25.34
C ILE A 122 49.86 21.37 -26.04
N ARG A 123 49.90 21.25 -27.37
CA ARG A 123 48.79 20.69 -28.14
C ARG A 123 48.42 19.27 -27.69
N TYR A 124 49.41 18.38 -27.54
CA TYR A 124 49.15 17.01 -27.09
C TYR A 124 48.59 16.95 -25.67
N ALA A 125 49.08 17.80 -24.77
CA ALA A 125 48.61 17.88 -23.39
C ALA A 125 47.14 18.32 -23.33
N VAL A 126 46.78 19.37 -24.07
CA VAL A 126 45.41 19.90 -24.17
C VAL A 126 44.47 18.88 -24.84
N GLU A 127 44.86 18.30 -25.98
CA GLU A 127 44.04 17.30 -26.69
C GLU A 127 43.73 16.09 -25.80
N ARG A 128 44.72 15.62 -25.03
CA ARG A 128 44.55 14.52 -24.08
C ARG A 128 43.62 14.90 -22.93
N ALA A 129 43.81 16.08 -22.33
CA ALA A 129 42.94 16.56 -21.26
C ALA A 129 41.49 16.70 -21.73
N HIS A 130 41.26 17.23 -22.94
CA HIS A 130 39.94 17.33 -23.55
C HIS A 130 39.31 15.96 -23.83
N ALA A 131 40.10 14.98 -24.30
CA ALA A 131 39.61 13.62 -24.51
C ALA A 131 39.17 12.96 -23.20
N ASP A 132 40.00 13.05 -22.16
CA ASP A 132 39.71 12.51 -20.84
C ASP A 132 38.47 13.19 -20.21
N GLN A 133 38.34 14.51 -20.38
CA GLN A 133 37.19 15.27 -19.93
C GLN A 133 35.90 14.83 -20.65
N ARG A 134 35.94 14.65 -21.98
CA ARG A 134 34.78 14.15 -22.75
C ARG A 134 34.33 12.77 -22.30
N ILE A 135 35.27 11.85 -22.03
CA ILE A 135 34.96 10.51 -21.52
C ILE A 135 34.26 10.61 -20.17
N ARG A 136 34.75 11.46 -19.26
CA ARG A 136 34.13 11.68 -17.94
C ARG A 136 32.75 12.31 -18.04
N GLU A 137 32.56 13.28 -18.93
CA GLU A 137 31.25 13.91 -19.17
C GLU A 137 30.25 12.89 -19.70
N GLN A 138 30.65 12.05 -20.64
CA GLN A 138 29.80 10.97 -21.17
C GLN A 138 29.43 9.96 -20.07
N ALA A 139 30.38 9.56 -19.22
CA ALA A 139 30.10 8.69 -18.08
C ALA A 139 29.13 9.35 -17.08
N ALA A 140 29.32 10.64 -16.77
CA ALA A 140 28.45 11.39 -15.88
C ALA A 140 27.02 11.57 -16.42
N LEU A 141 26.85 11.60 -17.75
CA LEU A 141 25.52 11.61 -18.37
C LEU A 141 24.79 10.28 -18.16
N LEU A 142 25.49 9.15 -18.23
CA LEU A 142 24.92 7.82 -17.98
C LEU A 142 24.51 7.63 -16.52
N ASP A 143 25.20 8.26 -15.57
CA ASP A 143 24.84 8.24 -14.15
C ASP A 143 23.58 9.06 -13.82
N LYS A 144 23.20 9.99 -14.70
CA LYS A 144 21.95 10.77 -14.60
C LYS A 144 20.75 10.06 -15.25
N ALA A 145 20.97 8.97 -15.99
CA ALA A 145 19.88 8.19 -16.54
C ALA A 145 19.00 7.63 -15.41
N ARG A 146 17.69 7.48 -15.64
CA ARG A 146 16.81 6.83 -14.66
C ARG A 146 16.98 5.32 -14.66
N ASP A 147 17.21 4.76 -15.84
CA ASP A 147 17.32 3.32 -16.03
C ASP A 147 18.68 2.81 -15.50
N ALA A 148 18.65 1.59 -14.98
CA ALA A 148 19.87 0.87 -14.63
C ALA A 148 20.57 0.41 -15.90
N ILE A 149 21.81 0.87 -16.09
CA ILE A 149 22.63 0.54 -17.25
C ILE A 149 23.79 -0.32 -16.77
N ILE A 150 23.85 -1.52 -17.34
CA ILE A 150 24.80 -2.56 -16.99
C ILE A 150 25.45 -3.05 -18.28
N ALA A 151 26.74 -3.34 -18.26
CA ALA A 151 27.38 -4.07 -19.36
C ALA A 151 28.10 -5.31 -18.86
N TYR A 152 27.97 -6.39 -19.61
CA TYR A 152 28.66 -7.65 -19.37
C TYR A 152 29.70 -7.91 -20.45
N ASP A 153 30.81 -8.55 -20.12
CA ASP A 153 31.63 -9.22 -21.12
C ASP A 153 30.94 -10.49 -21.65
N MET A 154 31.60 -11.17 -22.60
CA MET A 154 31.07 -12.40 -23.19
C MET A 154 31.10 -13.60 -22.23
N ASP A 155 31.80 -13.51 -21.11
CA ASP A 155 31.85 -14.54 -20.06
C ASP A 155 30.77 -14.28 -18.98
N GLY A 156 29.99 -13.20 -19.10
CA GLY A 156 28.91 -12.84 -18.18
C GLY A 156 29.37 -12.03 -16.95
N THR A 157 30.60 -11.51 -16.99
CA THR A 157 31.18 -10.67 -15.94
C THR A 157 30.77 -9.21 -16.11
N VAL A 158 30.40 -8.53 -15.03
CA VAL A 158 30.05 -7.10 -15.07
C VAL A 158 31.29 -6.25 -15.35
N VAL A 159 31.26 -5.50 -16.45
CA VAL A 159 32.31 -4.54 -16.84
C VAL A 159 31.89 -3.08 -16.68
N TYR A 160 30.58 -2.83 -16.54
CA TYR A 160 30.06 -1.48 -16.31
C TYR A 160 28.79 -1.52 -15.45
N TRP A 161 28.68 -0.56 -14.53
CA TRP A 161 27.59 -0.44 -13.56
C TRP A 161 27.34 1.04 -13.24
N ASN A 162 26.24 1.61 -13.73
CA ASN A 162 25.94 3.03 -13.48
C ASN A 162 25.30 3.27 -12.10
N LYS A 163 25.20 4.55 -11.70
CA LYS A 163 24.56 4.93 -10.43
C LYS A 163 23.09 4.53 -10.28
N SER A 164 22.35 4.37 -11.38
CA SER A 164 20.96 3.88 -11.30
C SER A 164 20.87 2.38 -11.04
N ALA A 165 21.82 1.59 -11.56
CA ALA A 165 21.91 0.18 -11.21
C ALA A 165 22.20 0.00 -9.71
N GLU A 166 23.06 0.85 -9.12
CA GLU A 166 23.28 0.85 -7.66
C GLU A 166 22.01 1.15 -6.87
N ARG A 167 21.25 2.18 -7.28
CA ARG A 167 19.98 2.54 -6.62
C ARG A 167 18.92 1.45 -6.76
N LEU A 168 18.85 0.81 -7.92
CA LEU A 168 17.81 -0.17 -8.25
C LEU A 168 18.03 -1.49 -7.51
N THR A 169 19.27 -1.99 -7.46
CA THR A 169 19.54 -3.33 -6.91
C THR A 169 20.11 -3.29 -5.48
N GLY A 170 20.58 -2.13 -5.02
CA GLY A 170 21.28 -1.97 -3.73
C GLY A 170 22.75 -2.40 -3.74
N TRP A 171 23.27 -2.91 -4.87
CA TRP A 171 24.67 -3.30 -5.02
C TRP A 171 25.52 -2.14 -5.53
N SER A 172 26.66 -1.89 -4.89
CA SER A 172 27.60 -0.85 -5.36
C SER A 172 28.38 -1.30 -6.60
N ALA A 173 28.85 -0.35 -7.42
CA ALA A 173 29.70 -0.67 -8.57
C ALA A 173 30.97 -1.42 -8.14
N GLU A 174 31.58 -1.06 -7.01
CA GLU A 174 32.79 -1.73 -6.48
C GLU A 174 32.54 -3.20 -6.13
N GLU A 175 31.34 -3.55 -5.69
CA GLU A 175 30.97 -4.92 -5.35
C GLU A 175 30.58 -5.76 -6.57
N MET A 176 30.15 -5.12 -7.66
CA MET A 176 29.65 -5.81 -8.85
C MET A 176 30.69 -5.91 -9.97
N LEU A 177 31.57 -4.92 -10.12
CA LEU A 177 32.58 -4.92 -11.18
C LEU A 177 33.52 -6.12 -11.02
N GLY A 178 33.62 -6.95 -12.08
CA GLY A 178 34.43 -8.17 -12.06
C GLY A 178 33.70 -9.42 -11.52
N GLU A 179 32.46 -9.29 -11.06
CA GLU A 179 31.64 -10.41 -10.57
C GLU A 179 30.64 -10.89 -11.64
N ALA A 180 30.12 -12.11 -11.47
CA ALA A 180 29.11 -12.69 -12.34
C ALA A 180 27.69 -12.25 -11.92
N ALA A 181 27.03 -11.43 -12.73
CA ALA A 181 25.70 -10.88 -12.41
C ALA A 181 24.63 -11.96 -12.16
N ARG A 182 24.73 -13.09 -12.87
CA ARG A 182 23.83 -14.26 -12.75
C ARG A 182 23.81 -14.90 -11.35
N GLU A 183 24.85 -14.66 -10.55
CA GLU A 183 25.00 -15.27 -9.21
C GLU A 183 24.48 -14.35 -8.09
N ARG A 184 24.37 -13.04 -8.37
CA ARG A 184 23.98 -12.02 -7.39
C ARG A 184 22.58 -11.45 -7.62
N LEU A 185 22.15 -11.33 -8.88
CA LEU A 185 20.89 -10.66 -9.24
C LEU A 185 19.73 -11.62 -9.51
N TYR A 186 19.99 -12.92 -9.63
CA TYR A 186 18.98 -13.89 -10.09
C TYR A 186 19.01 -15.16 -9.25
N THR A 187 17.84 -15.77 -9.07
CA THR A 187 17.70 -17.05 -8.37
C THR A 187 18.06 -18.24 -9.26
N GLU A 188 18.28 -19.41 -8.63
CA GLU A 188 18.54 -20.66 -9.35
C GLU A 188 17.43 -21.00 -10.36
N GLU A 189 16.18 -20.73 -10.01
CA GLU A 189 15.00 -20.98 -10.84
C GLU A 189 14.99 -20.11 -12.11
N GLN A 190 15.62 -18.94 -12.07
CA GLN A 190 15.66 -17.98 -13.19
C GLN A 190 16.82 -18.25 -14.16
N ARG A 191 17.72 -19.20 -13.87
CA ARG A 191 18.91 -19.47 -14.68
C ARG A 191 18.59 -19.98 -16.07
N GLU A 192 17.61 -20.88 -16.21
CA GLU A 192 17.22 -21.42 -17.52
C GLU A 192 16.74 -20.31 -18.46
N LYS A 193 15.94 -19.37 -17.92
CA LYS A 193 15.47 -18.20 -18.68
C LYS A 193 16.61 -17.26 -19.08
N LEU A 194 17.63 -17.09 -18.24
CA LEU A 194 18.82 -16.29 -18.58
C LEU A 194 19.61 -16.93 -19.73
N GLU A 195 19.79 -18.25 -19.71
CA GLU A 195 20.46 -18.98 -20.79
C GLU A 195 19.72 -18.81 -22.13
N GLU A 196 18.38 -18.87 -22.11
CA GLU A 196 17.56 -18.57 -23.30
C GLU A 196 17.74 -17.12 -23.80
N CYS A 197 17.87 -16.16 -22.89
CA CYS A 197 18.11 -14.75 -23.23
C CYS A 197 19.47 -14.61 -23.93
N PHE A 198 20.54 -15.18 -23.35
CA PHE A 198 21.88 -15.15 -23.95
C PHE A 198 21.91 -15.82 -25.33
N ALA A 199 21.28 -17.00 -25.48
CA ALA A 199 21.19 -17.68 -26.77
C ALA A 199 20.46 -16.84 -27.82
N THR A 200 19.37 -16.16 -27.43
CA THR A 200 18.61 -15.28 -28.32
C THR A 200 19.45 -14.08 -28.78
N ILE A 201 20.27 -13.52 -27.91
CA ILE A 201 21.14 -12.38 -28.23
C ILE A 201 22.28 -12.80 -29.16
N GLU A 202 22.86 -13.98 -28.99
CA GLU A 202 23.87 -14.49 -29.91
C GLU A 202 23.30 -14.68 -31.33
N GLU A 203 22.06 -15.14 -31.44
CA GLU A 203 21.39 -15.37 -32.73
C GLU A 203 20.89 -14.07 -33.38
N LYS A 204 20.19 -13.22 -32.62
CA LYS A 204 19.44 -12.06 -33.14
C LYS A 204 20.12 -10.71 -32.89
N GLY A 205 21.06 -10.64 -31.96
CA GLY A 205 21.77 -9.41 -31.57
C GLY A 205 21.04 -8.55 -30.54
N GLU A 206 19.76 -8.81 -30.26
CA GLU A 206 18.98 -8.09 -29.24
C GLU A 206 17.95 -9.01 -28.57
N TRP A 207 17.61 -8.68 -27.33
CA TRP A 207 16.53 -9.32 -26.59
C TRP A 207 15.80 -8.27 -25.74
N THR A 208 14.49 -8.41 -25.62
CA THR A 208 13.65 -7.55 -24.81
C THR A 208 12.61 -8.40 -24.10
N GLY A 209 12.42 -8.18 -22.80
CA GLY A 209 11.38 -8.86 -22.05
C GLY A 209 11.41 -8.54 -20.56
N GLU A 210 10.50 -9.17 -19.84
CA GLU A 210 10.40 -9.00 -18.39
C GLU A 210 11.23 -10.06 -17.67
N LEU A 211 12.07 -9.61 -16.75
CA LEU A 211 12.86 -10.45 -15.86
C LEU A 211 12.53 -10.11 -14.40
N ARG A 212 12.69 -11.13 -13.56
CA ARG A 212 12.67 -10.97 -12.11
C ARG A 212 14.11 -10.98 -11.64
N GLN A 213 14.44 -10.11 -10.71
CA GLN A 213 15.76 -9.93 -10.11
C GLN A 213 15.61 -9.88 -8.59
N GLN A 214 16.72 -10.04 -7.88
CA GLN A 214 16.80 -9.83 -6.44
C GLN A 214 17.67 -8.63 -6.10
N THR A 215 17.20 -7.85 -5.15
CA THR A 215 18.02 -6.79 -4.52
C THR A 215 19.03 -7.41 -3.56
N LYS A 216 20.00 -6.61 -3.12
CA LYS A 216 20.98 -7.00 -2.09
C LYS A 216 20.33 -7.46 -0.78
N ASP A 217 19.17 -6.89 -0.45
CA ASP A 217 18.40 -7.20 0.76
C ASP A 217 17.48 -8.42 0.58
N GLY A 218 17.42 -9.00 -0.62
CA GLY A 218 16.65 -10.20 -0.95
C GLY A 218 15.23 -9.93 -1.45
N ASP A 219 14.85 -8.67 -1.64
CA ASP A 219 13.53 -8.32 -2.19
C ASP A 219 13.45 -8.67 -3.69
N GLU A 220 12.26 -9.09 -4.13
CA GLU A 220 12.00 -9.39 -5.55
C GLU A 220 11.71 -8.09 -6.32
N LEU A 221 12.41 -7.93 -7.45
CA LEU A 221 12.28 -6.80 -8.36
C LEU A 221 11.82 -7.30 -9.72
N VAL A 222 10.84 -6.63 -10.33
CA VAL A 222 10.43 -6.92 -11.71
C VAL A 222 10.94 -5.82 -12.64
N VAL A 223 11.80 -6.20 -13.57
CA VAL A 223 12.41 -5.28 -14.54
C VAL A 223 11.96 -5.58 -15.97
N GLU A 224 11.63 -4.52 -16.69
CA GLU A 224 11.60 -4.55 -18.15
C GLU A 224 13.03 -4.36 -18.65
N SER A 225 13.56 -5.40 -19.27
CA SER A 225 14.98 -5.54 -19.56
C SER A 225 15.22 -5.60 -21.06
N ARG A 226 16.16 -4.76 -21.54
CA ARG A 226 16.59 -4.70 -22.93
C ARG A 226 18.07 -4.99 -23.03
N TRP A 227 18.41 -6.05 -23.75
CA TRP A 227 19.77 -6.53 -23.92
C TRP A 227 20.17 -6.31 -25.38
N THR A 228 21.36 -5.79 -25.61
CA THR A 228 21.89 -5.49 -26.94
C THR A 228 23.34 -5.94 -27.04
N LEU A 229 23.63 -6.73 -28.07
CA LEU A 229 24.99 -7.20 -28.34
C LEU A 229 25.83 -6.08 -28.94
N VAL A 230 26.86 -5.68 -28.22
CA VAL A 230 27.85 -4.70 -28.67
C VAL A 230 28.99 -5.44 -29.38
N ARG A 231 29.36 -4.93 -30.55
CA ARG A 231 30.43 -5.50 -31.39
C ARG A 231 31.64 -4.57 -31.39
N ASP A 232 32.82 -5.16 -31.43
CA ASP A 232 34.08 -4.42 -31.58
C ASP A 232 34.24 -3.83 -33.00
N ASN A 233 35.33 -3.08 -33.20
CA ASN A 233 35.68 -2.49 -34.50
C ASN A 233 35.92 -3.54 -35.61
N ALA A 234 36.09 -4.82 -35.28
CA ALA A 234 36.23 -5.92 -36.22
C ALA A 234 34.90 -6.67 -36.47
N GLY A 235 33.79 -6.23 -35.87
CA GLY A 235 32.46 -6.82 -36.01
C GLY A 235 32.21 -8.05 -35.13
N LYS A 236 33.16 -8.40 -34.25
CA LYS A 236 33.04 -9.53 -33.34
C LYS A 236 32.27 -9.13 -32.07
N PRO A 237 31.42 -10.00 -31.49
CA PRO A 237 30.79 -9.76 -30.20
C PRO A 237 31.84 -9.41 -29.13
N SER A 238 31.63 -8.29 -28.43
CA SER A 238 32.55 -7.75 -27.43
C SER A 238 31.93 -7.69 -26.04
N SER A 239 30.68 -7.27 -25.95
CA SER A 239 29.96 -7.11 -24.68
C SER A 239 28.46 -7.11 -24.91
N VAL A 240 27.70 -7.28 -23.84
CA VAL A 240 26.23 -7.17 -23.83
C VAL A 240 25.85 -5.96 -23.00
N LEU A 241 25.18 -4.99 -23.60
CA LEU A 241 24.59 -3.85 -22.90
C LEU A 241 23.19 -4.23 -22.42
N VAL A 242 22.91 -4.03 -21.15
CA VAL A 242 21.62 -4.28 -20.51
C VAL A 242 21.09 -3.00 -19.90
N ILE A 243 19.86 -2.66 -20.27
CA ILE A 243 19.11 -1.54 -19.73
C ILE A 243 17.89 -2.11 -19.02
N ASN A 244 17.81 -1.88 -17.71
CA ASN A 244 16.70 -2.33 -16.87
C ASN A 244 15.88 -1.14 -16.40
N THR A 245 14.58 -1.20 -16.65
CA THR A 245 13.59 -0.28 -16.10
C THR A 245 12.80 -1.00 -15.02
N ASP A 246 12.68 -0.41 -13.84
CA ASP A 246 11.80 -0.94 -12.79
C ASP A 246 10.34 -0.81 -13.21
N ILE A 247 9.62 -1.94 -13.19
CA ILE A 247 8.20 -1.99 -13.51
C ILE A 247 7.38 -2.65 -12.39
N THR A 248 7.98 -2.81 -11.20
CA THR A 248 7.38 -3.51 -10.06
C THR A 248 6.08 -2.83 -9.65
N GLU A 249 6.11 -1.53 -9.36
CA GLU A 249 4.94 -0.72 -9.01
C GLU A 249 3.87 -0.76 -10.12
N ARG A 250 4.29 -0.61 -11.38
CA ARG A 250 3.38 -0.64 -12.55
C ARG A 250 2.64 -1.97 -12.65
N LYS A 251 3.34 -3.09 -12.47
CA LYS A 251 2.75 -4.45 -12.55
C LYS A 251 1.80 -4.71 -11.40
N GLN A 252 2.14 -4.25 -10.19
CA GLN A 252 1.27 -4.39 -9.04
C GLN A 252 -0.04 -3.58 -9.23
N LEU A 253 0.06 -2.33 -9.71
CA LEU A 253 -1.11 -1.52 -10.05
C LEU A 253 -1.96 -2.14 -11.17
N GLU A 254 -1.33 -2.71 -12.21
CA GLU A 254 -2.04 -3.40 -13.29
C GLU A 254 -2.80 -4.63 -12.77
N MET A 255 -2.18 -5.45 -11.92
CA MET A 255 -2.83 -6.60 -11.29
C MET A 255 -3.99 -6.18 -10.38
N GLN A 256 -3.82 -5.12 -9.58
CA GLN A 256 -4.89 -4.57 -8.74
C GLN A 256 -6.06 -4.05 -9.58
N PHE A 257 -5.77 -3.30 -10.64
CA PHE A 257 -6.78 -2.80 -11.55
C PHE A 257 -7.60 -3.94 -12.19
N LEU A 258 -6.91 -4.97 -12.71
CA LEU A 258 -7.57 -6.15 -13.27
C LEU A 258 -8.41 -6.90 -12.23
N ARG A 259 -7.94 -6.99 -10.98
CA ARG A 259 -8.67 -7.60 -9.87
C ARG A 259 -9.92 -6.80 -9.51
N SER A 260 -9.81 -5.47 -9.40
CA SER A 260 -10.94 -4.57 -9.14
C SER A 260 -11.98 -4.63 -10.27
N GLN A 261 -11.55 -4.65 -11.53
CA GLN A 261 -12.44 -4.74 -12.68
C GLN A 261 -13.20 -6.07 -12.72
N ARG A 262 -12.53 -7.19 -12.41
CA ARG A 262 -13.19 -8.50 -12.26
C ARG A 262 -14.22 -8.47 -11.14
N MET A 263 -13.86 -7.85 -10.01
CA MET A 263 -14.73 -7.75 -8.85
C MET A 263 -16.01 -6.96 -9.13
N GLU A 264 -15.89 -5.78 -9.78
CA GLU A 264 -17.04 -4.95 -10.16
C GLU A 264 -17.99 -5.67 -11.14
N SER A 265 -17.41 -6.35 -12.14
CA SER A 265 -18.19 -7.09 -13.15
C SER A 265 -18.97 -8.25 -12.54
N ILE A 266 -18.32 -9.02 -11.65
CA ILE A 266 -18.96 -10.11 -10.92
C ILE A 266 -20.04 -9.55 -9.99
N GLY A 267 -19.76 -8.51 -9.21
CA GLY A 267 -20.74 -7.89 -8.31
C GLY A 267 -22.05 -7.46 -9.00
N ARG A 268 -21.96 -6.79 -10.16
CA ARG A 268 -23.16 -6.35 -10.92
C ARG A 268 -23.99 -7.52 -11.46
N LEU A 269 -23.35 -8.57 -11.96
CA LEU A 269 -24.04 -9.77 -12.45
C LEU A 269 -24.69 -10.54 -11.29
N VAL A 270 -23.95 -10.68 -10.21
CA VAL A 270 -24.33 -11.46 -9.04
C VAL A 270 -25.49 -10.80 -8.29
N GLY A 271 -25.51 -9.47 -8.13
CA GLY A 271 -26.62 -8.76 -7.48
C GLY A 271 -27.96 -8.92 -8.21
N GLY A 272 -27.95 -8.94 -9.55
CA GLY A 272 -29.15 -9.21 -10.35
C GLY A 272 -29.65 -10.65 -10.22
N ILE A 273 -28.73 -11.63 -10.28
CA ILE A 273 -29.07 -13.05 -10.13
C ILE A 273 -29.58 -13.37 -8.72
N ALA A 274 -28.98 -12.75 -7.69
CA ALA A 274 -29.36 -12.96 -6.30
C ALA A 274 -30.75 -12.40 -6.01
N HIS A 275 -31.06 -11.20 -6.50
CA HIS A 275 -32.42 -10.65 -6.45
C HIS A 275 -33.45 -11.60 -7.07
N ASP A 276 -33.15 -12.16 -8.24
CA ASP A 276 -34.05 -13.10 -8.92
C ASP A 276 -34.21 -14.43 -8.18
N LEU A 277 -33.15 -14.95 -7.55
CA LEU A 277 -33.21 -16.15 -6.71
C LEU A 277 -34.02 -15.93 -5.43
N GLY A 278 -33.84 -14.80 -4.75
CA GLY A 278 -34.64 -14.43 -3.57
C GLY A 278 -36.13 -14.41 -3.89
N ASN A 279 -36.49 -13.84 -5.05
CA ASN A 279 -37.87 -13.83 -5.54
C ASN A 279 -38.47 -15.22 -5.81
N LEU A 280 -37.64 -16.24 -6.07
CA LEU A 280 -38.09 -17.62 -6.25
C LEU A 280 -38.26 -18.37 -4.91
N LEU A 281 -37.50 -17.99 -3.88
CA LEU A 281 -37.50 -18.67 -2.57
C LEU A 281 -38.65 -18.20 -1.68
N VAL A 282 -39.02 -16.91 -1.72
CA VAL A 282 -40.10 -16.34 -0.90
C VAL A 282 -41.44 -17.07 -1.10
N PRO A 283 -41.91 -17.35 -2.34
CA PRO A 283 -43.14 -18.13 -2.55
C PRO A 283 -43.05 -19.59 -2.06
N ILE A 284 -41.87 -20.20 -2.10
CA ILE A 284 -41.64 -21.58 -1.61
C ILE A 284 -41.78 -21.62 -0.10
N LEU A 285 -41.14 -20.69 0.61
CA LEU A 285 -41.23 -20.56 2.07
C LEU A 285 -42.68 -20.29 2.50
N LEU A 286 -43.36 -19.37 1.82
CA LEU A 286 -44.76 -19.07 2.09
C LEU A 286 -45.67 -20.29 1.86
N GLY A 287 -45.45 -21.02 0.76
CA GLY A 287 -46.19 -22.25 0.45
C GLY A 287 -46.00 -23.33 1.51
N VAL A 288 -44.77 -23.51 2.01
CA VAL A 288 -44.48 -24.46 3.10
C VAL A 288 -45.18 -24.05 4.39
N LYS A 289 -45.13 -22.76 4.78
CA LYS A 289 -45.79 -22.24 5.99
C LYS A 289 -47.31 -22.43 5.93
N VAL A 290 -47.93 -22.18 4.77
CA VAL A 290 -49.37 -22.42 4.53
C VAL A 290 -49.72 -23.92 4.60
N LEU A 291 -48.84 -24.80 4.11
CA LEU A 291 -49.06 -26.25 4.17
C LEU A 291 -48.90 -26.79 5.58
N GLN A 292 -47.93 -26.29 6.36
CA GLN A 292 -47.75 -26.64 7.78
C GLN A 292 -49.02 -26.29 8.58
N GLN A 293 -49.58 -25.11 8.38
CA GLN A 293 -50.83 -24.68 9.04
C GLN A 293 -52.09 -25.49 8.62
N ARG A 294 -52.05 -26.21 7.50
CA ARG A 294 -53.19 -26.99 6.99
C ARG A 294 -53.12 -28.48 7.33
N PHE A 295 -51.96 -28.98 7.72
CA PHE A 295 -51.71 -30.42 7.93
C PHE A 295 -51.02 -30.64 9.29
N ASP A 296 -51.79 -30.66 10.37
CA ASP A 296 -51.28 -30.88 11.74
C ASP A 296 -51.02 -32.37 12.10
N ASP A 297 -51.53 -33.32 11.32
CA ASP A 297 -51.78 -34.70 11.83
C ASP A 297 -50.98 -35.82 11.13
N ASN A 298 -49.91 -35.50 10.41
CA ASN A 298 -49.11 -36.54 9.72
C ASN A 298 -47.60 -36.28 9.83
N GLY A 299 -46.96 -36.90 10.82
CA GLY A 299 -45.54 -36.68 11.14
C GLY A 299 -44.55 -37.00 10.01
N GLN A 300 -44.99 -37.63 8.91
CA GLN A 300 -44.16 -37.76 7.70
C GLN A 300 -44.26 -36.54 6.78
N VAL A 301 -45.43 -35.92 6.68
CA VAL A 301 -45.66 -34.67 5.95
C VAL A 301 -44.96 -33.50 6.65
N GLU A 302 -45.06 -33.42 7.97
CA GLU A 302 -44.38 -32.41 8.79
C GLU A 302 -42.85 -32.45 8.61
N ARG A 303 -42.25 -33.65 8.61
CA ARG A 303 -40.81 -33.83 8.34
C ARG A 303 -40.43 -33.40 6.93
N THR A 304 -41.24 -33.71 5.92
CA THR A 304 -40.98 -33.30 4.54
C THR A 304 -41.09 -31.78 4.39
N LEU A 305 -42.11 -31.16 4.96
CA LEU A 305 -42.28 -29.70 4.95
C LEU A 305 -41.12 -29.00 5.68
N SER A 306 -40.72 -29.52 6.84
CA SER A 306 -39.56 -29.01 7.59
C SER A 306 -38.24 -29.13 6.81
N MET A 307 -38.06 -30.20 6.03
CA MET A 307 -36.87 -30.32 5.16
C MET A 307 -36.90 -29.31 4.01
N ILE A 308 -38.06 -29.07 3.40
CA ILE A 308 -38.20 -28.08 2.31
C ILE A 308 -37.95 -26.67 2.87
N GLN A 309 -38.52 -26.36 4.04
CA GLN A 309 -38.30 -25.10 4.74
C GLN A 309 -36.81 -24.85 5.00
N LYS A 310 -36.13 -25.77 5.68
CA LYS A 310 -34.68 -25.66 5.97
C LYS A 310 -33.82 -25.54 4.72
N SER A 311 -34.23 -26.15 3.61
CA SER A 311 -33.51 -26.04 2.34
C SER A 311 -33.71 -24.68 1.67
N ALA A 312 -34.92 -24.13 1.75
CA ALA A 312 -35.23 -22.81 1.21
C ALA A 312 -34.64 -21.68 2.06
N GLU A 313 -34.65 -21.82 3.40
CA GLU A 313 -33.97 -20.91 4.34
C GLU A 313 -32.47 -20.85 4.04
N ARG A 314 -31.79 -22.00 3.92
CA ARG A 314 -30.38 -22.04 3.49
C ARG A 314 -30.14 -21.38 2.12
N GLY A 315 -31.07 -21.55 1.19
CA GLY A 315 -31.00 -20.88 -0.10
C GLY A 315 -31.10 -19.36 0.03
N SER A 316 -31.91 -18.87 0.95
CA SER A 316 -32.07 -17.45 1.24
C SER A 316 -30.80 -16.89 1.87
N ASP A 317 -30.25 -17.58 2.87
CA ASP A 317 -28.99 -17.19 3.51
C ASP A 317 -27.84 -17.07 2.49
N MET A 318 -27.77 -18.00 1.53
CA MET A 318 -26.80 -17.92 0.43
C MET A 318 -27.06 -16.72 -0.48
N VAL A 319 -28.31 -16.42 -0.82
CA VAL A 319 -28.67 -15.26 -1.63
C VAL A 319 -28.32 -13.96 -0.91
N ASP A 320 -28.52 -13.89 0.41
CA ASP A 320 -28.22 -12.72 1.24
C ASP A 320 -26.71 -12.49 1.36
N GLN A 321 -25.90 -13.54 1.54
CA GLN A 321 -24.44 -13.45 1.48
C GLN A 321 -23.95 -12.94 0.11
N VAL A 322 -24.60 -13.39 -0.95
CA VAL A 322 -24.29 -13.02 -2.33
C VAL A 322 -24.71 -11.55 -2.61
N LEU A 323 -25.83 -11.10 -2.06
CA LEU A 323 -26.29 -9.70 -2.13
C LEU A 323 -25.39 -8.76 -1.33
N ALA A 324 -24.97 -9.16 -0.13
CA ALA A 324 -24.01 -8.41 0.70
C ALA A 324 -22.69 -8.20 -0.03
N PHE A 325 -22.21 -9.21 -0.75
CA PHE A 325 -21.06 -9.11 -1.63
C PHE A 325 -21.30 -8.16 -2.83
N ALA A 326 -22.46 -8.25 -3.49
CA ALA A 326 -22.74 -7.56 -4.74
C ALA A 326 -23.05 -6.07 -4.59
N ARG A 327 -23.67 -5.66 -3.48
CA ARG A 327 -24.06 -4.26 -3.26
C ARG A 327 -22.88 -3.34 -2.97
N GLY A 328 -21.71 -3.89 -2.64
CA GLY A 328 -20.64 -3.09 -2.10
C GLY A 328 -21.03 -2.54 -0.72
N VAL A 329 -20.03 -1.98 -0.06
CA VAL A 329 -20.02 -1.78 1.38
C VAL A 329 -20.63 -0.42 1.74
N ASP A 330 -21.93 -0.24 1.52
CA ASP A 330 -22.67 0.91 2.05
C ASP A 330 -23.16 0.58 3.47
N GLY A 331 -22.23 0.65 4.43
CA GLY A 331 -22.50 0.58 5.88
C GLY A 331 -22.44 1.95 6.54
N GLU A 332 -23.10 2.13 7.70
CA GLU A 332 -22.94 3.35 8.51
C GLU A 332 -21.52 3.40 9.07
N ARG A 333 -20.69 4.36 8.62
CA ARG A 333 -19.35 4.57 9.19
C ARG A 333 -19.48 5.33 10.50
N VAL A 334 -19.25 4.63 11.61
CA VAL A 334 -19.22 5.19 12.97
C VAL A 334 -17.87 4.90 13.62
N THR A 335 -17.54 5.62 14.68
CA THR A 335 -16.38 5.29 15.51
C THR A 335 -16.66 4.00 16.30
N LEU A 336 -15.76 3.03 16.18
CA LEU A 336 -15.90 1.70 16.76
C LEU A 336 -14.76 1.40 17.72
N ASP A 337 -15.10 0.66 18.77
CA ASP A 337 -14.14 -0.04 19.63
C ASP A 337 -13.96 -1.48 19.10
N PRO A 338 -12.81 -1.80 18.49
CA PRO A 338 -12.56 -3.16 17.98
C PRO A 338 -12.60 -4.22 19.08
N GLY A 339 -12.25 -3.86 20.32
CA GLY A 339 -12.26 -4.79 21.46
C GLY A 339 -13.66 -5.31 21.75
N ALA A 340 -14.66 -4.42 21.76
CA ALA A 340 -16.06 -4.80 21.98
C ALA A 340 -16.59 -5.75 20.89
N ILE A 341 -16.17 -5.55 19.63
CA ILE A 341 -16.56 -6.42 18.51
C ILE A 341 -15.93 -7.81 18.65
N ILE A 342 -14.64 -7.86 19.03
CA ILE A 342 -13.94 -9.12 19.28
C ILE A 342 -14.60 -9.90 20.42
N ASP A 343 -14.96 -9.22 21.52
CA ASP A 343 -15.66 -9.84 22.66
C ASP A 343 -17.02 -10.44 22.27
N GLU A 344 -17.76 -9.78 21.37
CA GLU A 344 -19.04 -10.29 20.88
C GLU A 344 -18.85 -11.53 19.99
N VAL A 345 -17.85 -11.50 19.11
CA VAL A 345 -17.48 -12.64 18.27
C VAL A 345 -17.00 -13.82 19.11
N ASP A 346 -16.17 -13.58 20.13
CA ASP A 346 -15.68 -14.61 21.05
C ASP A 346 -16.83 -15.33 21.76
N LYS A 347 -17.83 -14.60 22.26
CA LYS A 347 -19.05 -15.19 22.86
C LYS A 347 -19.80 -16.09 21.87
N ILE A 348 -20.04 -15.61 20.65
CA ILE A 348 -20.75 -16.37 19.61
C ILE A 348 -19.98 -17.65 19.27
N ILE A 349 -18.65 -17.56 19.13
CA ILE A 349 -17.80 -18.71 18.80
C ILE A 349 -17.85 -19.73 19.94
N GLN A 350 -17.69 -19.31 21.19
CA GLN A 350 -17.72 -20.21 22.35
C GLN A 350 -19.07 -20.96 22.49
N GLU A 351 -20.18 -20.34 22.08
CA GLU A 351 -21.51 -20.98 22.12
C GLU A 351 -21.80 -21.88 20.91
N THR A 352 -21.22 -21.59 19.75
CA THR A 352 -21.58 -22.27 18.49
C THR A 352 -20.56 -23.30 18.02
N PHE A 353 -19.29 -23.19 18.45
CA PHE A 353 -18.23 -24.09 18.00
C PHE A 353 -18.22 -25.38 18.84
N PRO A 354 -17.87 -26.53 18.23
CA PRO A 354 -17.81 -27.78 18.97
C PRO A 354 -16.68 -27.78 20.02
N ASP A 355 -16.91 -28.38 21.19
CA ASP A 355 -15.99 -28.49 22.34
C ASP A 355 -14.55 -28.97 22.03
N ARG A 356 -14.30 -29.49 20.83
CA ARG A 356 -12.98 -29.93 20.36
C ARG A 356 -12.09 -28.80 19.84
N ILE A 357 -12.65 -27.60 19.67
CA ILE A 357 -11.91 -26.41 19.26
C ILE A 357 -11.68 -25.56 20.50
N THR A 358 -10.41 -25.33 20.84
CA THR A 358 -10.02 -24.39 21.89
C THR A 358 -9.96 -23.00 21.28
N VAL A 359 -10.57 -22.02 21.95
CA VAL A 359 -10.63 -20.63 21.49
C VAL A 359 -9.86 -19.80 22.50
N ASP A 360 -8.79 -19.15 22.05
CA ASP A 360 -7.94 -18.28 22.85
C ASP A 360 -8.03 -16.86 22.31
N THR A 361 -8.53 -15.93 23.12
CA THR A 361 -8.70 -14.53 22.73
C THR A 361 -7.81 -13.64 23.59
N GLU A 362 -6.90 -12.89 22.98
CA GLU A 362 -5.95 -11.99 23.65
C GLU A 362 -6.02 -10.58 23.06
N VAL A 363 -6.44 -9.61 23.86
CA VAL A 363 -6.53 -8.20 23.47
C VAL A 363 -5.52 -7.40 24.30
N ASP A 364 -4.52 -6.80 23.66
CA ASP A 364 -3.46 -6.06 24.34
C ASP A 364 -3.95 -4.66 24.74
N GLY A 365 -4.42 -4.53 25.98
CA GLY A 365 -4.77 -3.25 26.59
C GLY A 365 -6.01 -2.59 25.99
N THR A 366 -5.99 -1.26 25.88
CA THR A 366 -7.07 -0.47 25.26
C THR A 366 -6.70 -0.20 23.81
N LEU A 367 -7.46 -0.80 22.88
CA LEU A 367 -7.28 -0.59 21.45
C LEU A 367 -7.69 0.83 21.04
N ASP A 368 -7.04 1.35 20.01
CA ASP A 368 -7.42 2.63 19.42
C ASP A 368 -8.73 2.49 18.61
N THR A 369 -9.53 3.56 18.58
CA THR A 369 -10.81 3.55 17.85
C THR A 369 -10.60 3.60 16.35
N ILE A 370 -11.39 2.83 15.62
CA ILE A 370 -11.41 2.81 14.15
C ILE A 370 -12.73 3.40 13.64
N VAL A 371 -12.79 3.77 12.36
CA VAL A 371 -14.03 4.22 11.71
C VAL A 371 -14.54 3.12 10.80
N GLY A 372 -15.77 2.68 10.99
CA GLY A 372 -16.32 1.57 10.22
C GLY A 372 -17.75 1.19 10.57
N ASP A 373 -18.20 0.08 10.01
CA ASP A 373 -19.45 -0.59 10.32
C ASP A 373 -19.16 -1.82 11.19
N ALA A 374 -19.73 -1.85 12.40
CA ALA A 374 -19.51 -2.91 13.37
C ALA A 374 -19.93 -4.28 12.84
N THR A 375 -21.08 -4.36 12.16
CA THR A 375 -21.63 -5.60 11.63
C THR A 375 -20.73 -6.17 10.53
N GLN A 376 -20.14 -5.31 9.71
CA GLN A 376 -19.24 -5.73 8.65
C GLN A 376 -17.91 -6.25 9.21
N ILE A 377 -17.33 -5.58 10.21
CA ILE A 377 -16.12 -6.07 10.88
C ILE A 377 -16.38 -7.38 11.61
N GLN A 378 -17.51 -7.50 12.31
CA GLN A 378 -17.97 -8.75 12.91
C GLN A 378 -18.09 -9.86 11.86
N GLN A 379 -18.62 -9.56 10.67
CA GLN A 379 -18.73 -10.50 9.56
C GLN A 379 -17.35 -10.95 9.04
N VAL A 380 -16.36 -10.05 8.97
CA VAL A 380 -14.97 -10.42 8.63
C VAL A 380 -14.44 -11.45 9.62
N LEU A 381 -14.53 -11.16 10.92
CA LEU A 381 -14.04 -12.04 11.97
C LEU A 381 -14.77 -13.39 11.96
N MET A 382 -16.10 -13.38 11.83
CA MET A 382 -16.88 -14.61 11.74
C MET A 382 -16.51 -15.45 10.51
N ASN A 383 -16.29 -14.84 9.35
CA ASN A 383 -15.87 -15.56 8.15
C ASN A 383 -14.51 -16.25 8.35
N LEU A 384 -13.56 -15.58 8.97
CA LEU A 384 -12.25 -16.16 9.28
C LEU A 384 -12.35 -17.28 10.32
N SER A 385 -13.11 -17.07 11.40
CA SER A 385 -13.31 -18.06 12.46
C SER A 385 -14.03 -19.32 11.96
N VAL A 386 -15.03 -19.18 11.10
CA VAL A 386 -15.72 -20.31 10.47
C VAL A 386 -14.78 -21.08 9.53
N ASN A 387 -13.93 -20.38 8.78
CA ASN A 387 -12.93 -21.04 7.94
C ASN A 387 -11.89 -21.80 8.77
N ALA A 388 -11.42 -21.22 9.87
CA ALA A 388 -10.54 -21.87 10.83
C ALA A 388 -11.17 -23.14 11.42
N ARG A 389 -12.43 -23.06 11.85
CA ARG A 389 -13.21 -24.21 12.33
C ARG A 389 -13.25 -25.34 11.32
N ASP A 390 -13.57 -25.02 10.07
CA ASP A 390 -13.70 -26.00 9.01
C ASP A 390 -12.34 -26.62 8.62
N ALA A 391 -11.25 -25.88 8.80
CA ALA A 391 -9.88 -26.38 8.63
C ALA A 391 -9.40 -27.29 9.79
N MET A 392 -10.18 -27.39 10.88
CA MET A 392 -9.88 -28.18 12.08
C MET A 392 -10.97 -29.24 12.38
N PRO A 393 -11.26 -30.18 11.46
CA PRO A 393 -12.32 -31.18 11.65
C PRO A 393 -12.07 -32.08 12.87
N ASP A 394 -10.81 -32.41 13.14
CA ASP A 394 -10.37 -33.26 14.26
C ASP A 394 -10.13 -32.49 15.58
N GLY A 395 -10.39 -31.18 15.59
CA GLY A 395 -10.09 -30.28 16.71
C GLY A 395 -8.77 -29.52 16.52
N GLY A 396 -8.54 -28.51 17.36
CA GLY A 396 -7.40 -27.61 17.26
C GLY A 396 -7.57 -26.34 18.09
N THR A 397 -6.71 -25.34 17.84
CA THR A 397 -6.77 -24.05 18.53
C THR A 397 -7.04 -22.93 17.53
N LEU A 398 -8.05 -22.11 17.83
CA LEU A 398 -8.32 -20.83 17.17
C LEU A 398 -7.86 -19.72 18.10
N ALA A 399 -6.89 -18.93 17.68
CA ALA A 399 -6.41 -17.77 18.42
C ALA A 399 -6.87 -16.47 17.74
N ILE A 400 -7.44 -15.54 18.52
CA ILE A 400 -7.79 -14.19 18.08
C ILE A 400 -6.99 -13.21 18.93
N GLU A 401 -6.04 -12.52 18.30
CA GLU A 401 -5.18 -11.53 18.95
C GLU A 401 -5.48 -10.14 18.39
N ALA A 402 -5.48 -9.10 19.24
CA ALA A 402 -5.58 -7.72 18.78
C ALA A 402 -4.65 -6.77 19.53
N GLU A 403 -3.97 -5.91 18.78
CA GLU A 403 -3.01 -4.94 19.32
C GLU A 403 -2.93 -3.66 18.46
N ASN A 404 -2.45 -2.57 19.04
CA ASN A 404 -2.13 -1.34 18.30
C ASN A 404 -0.72 -1.46 17.70
N VAL A 405 -0.59 -1.22 16.40
CA VAL A 405 0.69 -1.24 15.68
C VAL A 405 0.91 0.07 14.93
N ASP A 406 2.15 0.55 14.94
CA ASP A 406 2.58 1.70 14.13
C ASP A 406 3.40 1.19 12.95
N LEU A 407 2.85 1.29 11.74
CA LEU A 407 3.50 0.81 10.52
C LEU A 407 4.56 1.82 10.06
N SER A 408 5.81 1.37 10.03
CA SER A 408 6.92 2.18 9.53
C SER A 408 6.89 2.31 8.00
N GLU A 409 7.58 3.31 7.44
CA GLU A 409 7.76 3.45 5.98
C GLU A 409 8.38 2.18 5.34
N SER A 410 9.20 1.42 6.07
CA SER A 410 9.75 0.15 5.61
C SER A 410 8.73 -0.99 5.56
N ASP A 411 7.73 -0.98 6.45
CA ASP A 411 6.66 -1.98 6.47
C ASP A 411 5.61 -1.68 5.39
N ALA A 412 5.31 -0.39 5.17
CA ALA A 412 4.44 0.07 4.09
C ALA A 412 4.95 -0.32 2.69
N ARG A 413 6.27 -0.37 2.48
CA ARG A 413 6.85 -0.81 1.20
C ARG A 413 6.62 -2.29 0.87
N ARG A 414 6.37 -3.14 1.89
CA ARG A 414 6.14 -4.58 1.70
C ARG A 414 4.70 -4.89 1.31
N ASN A 415 3.77 -3.96 1.46
CA ASN A 415 2.37 -4.15 1.14
C ASN A 415 1.80 -2.85 0.54
N ILE A 416 1.46 -2.84 -0.75
CA ILE A 416 1.08 -1.62 -1.49
C ILE A 416 -0.12 -0.87 -0.89
N ASP A 417 -0.95 -1.59 -0.14
CA ASP A 417 -2.14 -1.05 0.49
C ASP A 417 -1.90 -0.51 1.91
N ALA A 418 -0.66 -0.58 2.40
CA ALA A 418 -0.29 -0.08 3.71
C ALA A 418 0.22 1.35 3.60
N GLU A 419 -0.43 2.28 4.28
CA GLU A 419 0.09 3.63 4.48
C GLU A 419 0.88 3.67 5.81
N PRO A 420 1.96 4.45 5.93
CA PRO A 420 2.63 4.63 7.22
C PRO A 420 1.70 5.29 8.23
N GLY A 421 1.61 4.75 9.44
CA GLY A 421 0.78 5.32 10.50
C GLY A 421 0.25 4.31 11.52
N PRO A 422 -0.63 4.76 12.43
CA PRO A 422 -1.24 3.91 13.46
C PRO A 422 -2.36 3.04 12.88
N TYR A 423 -2.30 1.74 13.18
CA TYR A 423 -3.29 0.73 12.82
C TYR A 423 -3.67 -0.11 14.03
N VAL A 424 -4.91 -0.59 14.05
CA VAL A 424 -5.27 -1.75 14.87
C VAL A 424 -5.02 -3.00 14.05
N ARG A 425 -4.19 -3.90 14.58
CA ARG A 425 -3.93 -5.22 13.98
C ARG A 425 -4.78 -6.25 14.70
N ILE A 426 -5.60 -6.97 13.94
CA ILE A 426 -6.36 -8.14 14.42
C ILE A 426 -5.81 -9.37 13.73
N THR A 427 -5.32 -10.33 14.50
CA THR A 427 -4.75 -11.59 14.01
C THR A 427 -5.71 -12.74 14.34
N VAL A 428 -6.09 -13.51 13.32
CA VAL A 428 -6.87 -14.75 13.46
C VAL A 428 -5.99 -15.90 13.01
N SER A 429 -5.63 -16.80 13.94
CA SER A 429 -4.73 -17.92 13.70
C SER A 429 -5.41 -19.25 14.01
N ASP A 430 -5.21 -20.25 13.15
CA ASP A 430 -5.70 -21.61 13.35
C ASP A 430 -4.56 -22.62 13.25
N THR A 431 -4.75 -23.79 13.88
CA THR A 431 -3.83 -24.94 13.78
C THR A 431 -4.35 -26.02 12.84
N GLY A 432 -5.10 -25.62 11.79
CA GLY A 432 -5.76 -26.51 10.86
C GLY A 432 -4.87 -27.06 9.76
N THR A 433 -5.49 -27.53 8.67
CA THR A 433 -4.79 -28.13 7.53
C THR A 433 -3.92 -27.16 6.72
N GLY A 434 -4.06 -25.85 6.94
CA GLY A 434 -3.36 -24.83 6.17
C GLY A 434 -3.78 -24.75 4.69
N ILE A 435 -3.16 -23.83 3.96
CA ILE A 435 -3.40 -23.53 2.55
C ILE A 435 -2.09 -23.76 1.78
N PRO A 436 -2.11 -24.50 0.65
CA PRO A 436 -0.94 -24.66 -0.21
C PRO A 436 -0.50 -23.35 -0.90
N ASP A 437 0.81 -23.19 -1.14
CA ASP A 437 1.39 -21.96 -1.72
C ASP A 437 0.80 -21.59 -3.09
N ASP A 438 0.43 -22.57 -3.92
CA ASP A 438 -0.13 -22.35 -5.26
C ASP A 438 -1.59 -21.84 -5.24
N ALA A 439 -2.24 -21.92 -4.08
CA ALA A 439 -3.61 -21.46 -3.85
C ALA A 439 -3.67 -20.09 -3.17
N LEU A 440 -2.62 -19.65 -2.46
CA LEU A 440 -2.62 -18.40 -1.67
C LEU A 440 -3.04 -17.17 -2.46
N ASP A 441 -2.58 -17.04 -3.72
CA ASP A 441 -2.93 -15.90 -4.58
C ASP A 441 -4.42 -15.88 -5.00
N LYS A 442 -5.10 -17.03 -4.90
CA LYS A 442 -6.46 -17.24 -5.41
C LYS A 442 -7.52 -17.30 -4.31
N ILE A 443 -7.14 -17.40 -3.04
CA ILE A 443 -8.10 -17.61 -1.93
C ILE A 443 -9.12 -16.48 -1.78
N PHE A 444 -8.79 -15.29 -2.26
CA PHE A 444 -9.67 -14.14 -2.26
C PHE A 444 -10.49 -13.99 -3.55
N GLU A 445 -10.32 -14.89 -4.53
CA GLU A 445 -11.16 -14.92 -5.72
C GLU A 445 -12.56 -15.45 -5.36
N PRO A 446 -13.65 -14.81 -5.84
CA PRO A 446 -15.00 -15.30 -5.59
C PRO A 446 -15.21 -16.72 -6.13
N PHE A 447 -15.93 -17.54 -5.36
CA PHE A 447 -16.23 -18.95 -5.67
C PHE A 447 -15.01 -19.89 -5.67
N PHE A 448 -13.82 -19.39 -5.36
CA PHE A 448 -12.66 -20.24 -5.15
C PHE A 448 -12.79 -20.99 -3.82
N SER A 449 -12.63 -22.31 -3.85
CA SER A 449 -12.68 -23.16 -2.67
C SER A 449 -11.82 -24.39 -2.90
N THR A 450 -11.08 -24.80 -1.87
CA THR A 450 -10.36 -26.08 -1.82
C THR A 450 -11.22 -27.23 -1.27
N LYS A 451 -12.45 -26.93 -0.82
CA LYS A 451 -13.38 -27.91 -0.24
C LYS A 451 -14.14 -28.70 -1.34
N PRO A 452 -14.64 -29.91 -1.05
CA PRO A 452 -15.50 -30.68 -1.96
C PRO A 452 -16.75 -29.91 -2.40
N GLU A 453 -17.29 -30.23 -3.59
CA GLU A 453 -18.51 -29.60 -4.12
C GLU A 453 -19.66 -29.66 -3.11
N GLY A 454 -20.13 -28.48 -2.67
CA GLY A 454 -21.24 -28.33 -1.74
C GLY A 454 -20.87 -28.04 -0.28
N GLU A 455 -19.58 -28.09 0.10
CA GLU A 455 -19.12 -27.83 1.48
C GLU A 455 -18.47 -26.44 1.67
N GLY A 456 -18.42 -25.61 0.62
CA GLY A 456 -17.96 -24.23 0.70
C GLY A 456 -18.54 -23.35 -0.40
N THR A 457 -19.03 -22.16 -0.02
CA THR A 457 -19.55 -21.17 -0.98
C THR A 457 -18.44 -20.47 -1.75
N GLY A 458 -17.21 -20.48 -1.24
CA GLY A 458 -16.07 -19.75 -1.82
C GLY A 458 -16.23 -18.22 -1.78
N LEU A 459 -17.16 -17.71 -0.96
CA LEU A 459 -17.47 -16.28 -0.86
C LEU A 459 -16.99 -15.63 0.44
N GLY A 460 -16.68 -16.43 1.48
CA GLY A 460 -16.32 -15.89 2.80
C GLY A 460 -15.06 -15.03 2.78
N LEU A 461 -13.97 -15.52 2.19
CA LEU A 461 -12.70 -14.78 2.13
C LEU A 461 -12.75 -13.59 1.16
N SER A 462 -13.45 -13.70 0.03
CA SER A 462 -13.60 -12.58 -0.90
C SER A 462 -14.46 -11.46 -0.30
N THR A 463 -15.48 -11.80 0.49
CA THR A 463 -16.30 -10.85 1.25
C THR A 463 -15.47 -10.19 2.35
N ALA A 464 -14.72 -10.97 3.14
CA ALA A 464 -13.83 -10.45 4.16
C ALA A 464 -12.81 -9.45 3.60
N TYR A 465 -12.18 -9.79 2.47
CA TYR A 465 -11.25 -8.91 1.77
C TYR A 465 -11.90 -7.60 1.32
N SER A 466 -13.12 -7.67 0.77
CA SER A 466 -13.84 -6.50 0.28
C SER A 466 -14.26 -5.56 1.40
N ILE A 467 -14.71 -6.12 2.53
CA ILE A 467 -15.06 -5.35 3.72
C ILE A 467 -13.82 -4.65 4.27
N VAL A 468 -12.72 -5.37 4.49
CA VAL A 468 -11.48 -4.74 5.00
C VAL A 468 -10.99 -3.63 4.07
N LYS A 469 -11.07 -3.84 2.76
CA LYS A 469 -10.73 -2.81 1.76
C LYS A 469 -11.61 -1.57 1.83
N SER A 470 -12.91 -1.74 2.01
CA SER A 470 -13.82 -0.61 2.17
C SER A 470 -13.59 0.17 3.46
N HIS A 471 -12.95 -0.43 4.46
CA HIS A 471 -12.52 0.22 5.70
C HIS A 471 -11.11 0.80 5.60
N ASP A 472 -10.61 1.00 4.38
CA ASP A 472 -9.28 1.55 4.11
C ASP A 472 -8.15 0.70 4.74
N GLY A 473 -8.44 -0.59 4.96
CA GLY A 473 -7.54 -1.56 5.54
C GLY A 473 -6.96 -2.55 4.52
N PHE A 474 -6.15 -3.47 5.04
CA PHE A 474 -5.59 -4.58 4.26
C PHE A 474 -5.49 -5.87 5.07
N ILE A 475 -5.36 -6.99 4.36
CA ILE A 475 -5.20 -8.33 4.95
C ILE A 475 -3.86 -8.91 4.50
N ASP A 476 -3.04 -9.33 5.46
CA ASP A 476 -1.86 -10.18 5.24
C ASP A 476 -2.20 -11.62 5.62
N VAL A 477 -1.70 -12.59 4.85
CA VAL A 477 -1.97 -14.02 5.09
C VAL A 477 -0.67 -14.80 5.09
N ARG A 478 -0.51 -15.67 6.08
CA ARG A 478 0.57 -16.67 6.11
C ARG A 478 -0.05 -18.03 6.38
N SER A 479 0.32 -19.03 5.60
CA SER A 479 -0.13 -20.39 5.82
C SER A 479 0.97 -21.37 5.51
N GLU A 480 1.00 -22.47 6.26
CA GLU A 480 1.83 -23.62 5.95
C GLU A 480 0.95 -24.87 5.98
N GLU A 481 1.08 -25.71 4.95
CA GLU A 481 0.30 -26.93 4.83
C GLU A 481 0.53 -27.85 6.05
N ASN A 482 -0.56 -28.30 6.67
CA ASN A 482 -0.63 -29.09 7.90
C ASN A 482 -0.08 -28.43 9.17
N LYS A 483 0.14 -27.12 9.16
CA LYS A 483 0.47 -26.35 10.38
C LYS A 483 -0.59 -25.31 10.73
N GLY A 484 -1.33 -24.82 9.73
CA GLY A 484 -2.45 -23.91 9.91
C GLY A 484 -2.34 -22.63 9.07
N THR A 485 -3.26 -21.71 9.32
CA THR A 485 -3.31 -20.42 8.63
C THR A 485 -3.37 -19.28 9.65
N THR A 486 -2.77 -18.15 9.31
CA THR A 486 -2.82 -16.92 10.09
C THR A 486 -3.16 -15.77 9.17
N PHE A 487 -4.30 -15.13 9.44
CA PHE A 487 -4.75 -13.91 8.79
C PHE A 487 -4.49 -12.73 9.73
N ARG A 488 -3.88 -11.66 9.21
CA ARG A 488 -3.67 -10.39 9.91
C ARG A 488 -4.44 -9.30 9.19
N ILE A 489 -5.40 -8.71 9.86
CA ILE A 489 -6.20 -7.60 9.38
C ILE A 489 -5.63 -6.31 9.97
N PHE A 490 -5.42 -5.31 9.13
CA PHE A 490 -4.94 -3.99 9.54
C PHE A 490 -6.02 -2.96 9.23
N LEU A 491 -6.48 -2.25 10.26
CA LEU A 491 -7.49 -1.19 10.15
C LEU A 491 -6.89 0.13 10.60
N PRO A 492 -6.95 1.20 9.79
CA PRO A 492 -6.31 2.47 10.12
C PRO A 492 -6.99 3.14 11.32
N VAL A 493 -6.18 3.63 12.26
CA VAL A 493 -6.67 4.44 13.37
C VAL A 493 -6.91 5.85 12.86
N THR A 494 -8.14 6.33 12.99
CA THR A 494 -8.43 7.74 12.67
C THR A 494 -8.17 8.58 13.90
N ILE A 495 -7.10 9.36 13.88
CA ILE A 495 -6.93 10.47 14.83
C ILE A 495 -7.95 11.53 14.40
N ALA A 496 -9.03 11.68 15.15
CA ALA A 496 -9.95 12.79 14.93
C ALA A 496 -9.17 14.11 15.03
N GLU A 497 -8.94 14.78 13.90
CA GLU A 497 -8.46 16.16 13.88
C GLU A 497 -9.52 17.02 14.55
N ASN A 498 -9.35 17.33 15.85
CA ASN A 498 -10.04 18.38 16.63
C ASN A 498 -11.32 18.93 15.98
N GLY A 499 -12.27 18.05 15.70
CA GLY A 499 -13.67 18.34 15.53
C GLY A 499 -14.22 18.01 16.89
N GLU A 500 -14.75 19.04 17.56
CA GLU A 500 -15.41 18.97 18.86
C GLU A 500 -15.88 17.55 19.12
N ALA A 501 -15.29 16.92 20.14
CA ALA A 501 -16.00 15.88 20.84
C ALA A 501 -17.35 16.53 21.18
N GLU A 502 -18.37 16.21 20.37
CA GLU A 502 -19.67 15.93 20.94
C GLU A 502 -19.35 14.84 21.95
N SER A 503 -19.01 15.31 23.15
CA SER A 503 -19.16 14.56 24.37
C SER A 503 -20.47 13.83 24.16
N ALA A 504 -20.39 12.50 24.07
CA ALA A 504 -21.52 11.67 24.41
C ALA A 504 -22.17 12.37 25.62
N PRO A 505 -23.45 12.77 25.53
CA PRO A 505 -24.09 13.37 26.68
C PRO A 505 -23.84 12.38 27.82
N ASP A 506 -23.16 12.90 28.84
CA ASP A 506 -22.75 12.22 30.05
C ASP A 506 -23.72 11.07 30.32
N SER A 507 -23.25 9.82 30.26
CA SER A 507 -24.01 8.63 30.66
C SER A 507 -24.19 8.61 32.19
N GLY A 508 -24.59 9.75 32.74
CA GLY A 508 -25.16 9.93 34.06
C GLY A 508 -26.69 10.01 33.91
N ASP A 509 -27.36 8.98 34.41
CA ASP A 509 -28.81 8.94 34.67
C ASP A 509 -29.79 8.81 33.49
N ALA A 510 -29.45 8.12 32.39
CA ALA A 510 -30.44 7.71 31.37
C ALA A 510 -31.26 6.45 31.74
N HIS A 511 -31.43 6.17 33.04
CA HIS A 511 -32.28 5.08 33.53
C HIS A 511 -33.72 5.56 33.67
N GLY A 512 -34.67 4.73 33.22
CA GLY A 512 -36.08 4.96 33.46
C GLY A 512 -36.39 4.95 34.96
N GLN A 513 -37.27 5.84 35.39
CA GLN A 513 -37.79 5.92 36.75
C GLN A 513 -39.11 5.13 36.90
N GLY A 514 -39.36 4.18 35.98
CA GLY A 514 -40.55 3.35 35.92
C GLY A 514 -41.60 3.80 34.92
N GLU A 515 -41.25 4.70 33.99
CA GLU A 515 -42.12 5.13 32.89
C GLU A 515 -42.52 3.93 32.02
N VAL A 516 -43.76 3.95 31.54
CA VAL A 516 -44.34 2.86 30.74
C VAL A 516 -44.22 3.19 29.25
N VAL A 517 -43.52 2.33 28.52
CA VAL A 517 -43.28 2.42 27.08
C VAL A 517 -44.13 1.37 26.38
N LEU A 518 -44.99 1.78 25.45
CA LEU A 518 -45.69 0.87 24.55
C LEU A 518 -44.86 0.68 23.27
N ILE A 519 -44.47 -0.56 22.97
CA ILE A 519 -43.69 -0.93 21.78
C ILE A 519 -44.62 -1.65 20.81
N VAL A 520 -44.71 -1.15 19.58
CA VAL A 520 -45.55 -1.71 18.52
C VAL A 520 -44.67 -2.08 17.34
N ASP A 521 -44.60 -3.39 17.07
CA ASP A 521 -43.73 -3.96 16.04
C ASP A 521 -44.30 -5.32 15.62
N ASP A 522 -44.30 -5.69 14.35
CA ASP A 522 -44.83 -6.99 13.91
C ASP A 522 -43.85 -8.14 14.10
N GLU A 523 -42.55 -7.83 14.24
CA GLU A 523 -41.51 -8.83 14.47
C GLU A 523 -41.36 -9.17 15.96
N GLU A 524 -41.65 -10.43 16.32
CA GLU A 524 -41.57 -10.94 17.70
C GLU A 524 -40.18 -10.75 18.33
N PHE A 525 -39.12 -10.98 17.55
CA PHE A 525 -37.75 -10.82 18.02
C PHE A 525 -37.40 -9.36 18.37
N ILE A 526 -37.90 -8.39 17.60
CA ILE A 526 -37.66 -6.96 17.85
C ILE A 526 -38.42 -6.53 19.10
N ARG A 527 -39.68 -6.97 19.27
CA ARG A 527 -40.47 -6.71 20.49
C ARG A 527 -39.77 -7.24 21.73
N ASP A 528 -39.34 -8.50 21.72
CA ASP A 528 -38.69 -9.15 22.86
C ASP A 528 -37.37 -8.47 23.24
N THR A 529 -36.55 -8.14 22.24
CA THR A 529 -35.26 -7.49 22.44
C THR A 529 -35.43 -6.07 22.98
N ALA A 530 -36.35 -5.29 22.41
CA ALA A 530 -36.64 -3.93 22.87
C ALA A 530 -37.24 -3.93 24.28
N GLN A 531 -38.14 -4.86 24.60
CA GLN A 531 -38.70 -5.04 25.93
C GLN A 531 -37.60 -5.32 26.97
N GLN A 532 -36.74 -6.30 26.72
CA GLN A 532 -35.63 -6.64 27.65
C GLN A 532 -34.66 -5.47 27.83
N THR A 533 -34.37 -4.74 26.74
CA THR A 533 -33.48 -3.57 26.75
C THR A 533 -34.06 -2.42 27.58
N LEU A 534 -35.38 -2.22 27.54
CA LEU A 534 -36.05 -1.17 28.31
C LEU A 534 -36.24 -1.55 29.79
N GLU A 535 -36.63 -2.80 30.06
CA GLU A 535 -36.80 -3.29 31.43
C GLU A 535 -35.48 -3.31 32.20
N SER A 536 -34.38 -3.68 31.55
CA SER A 536 -33.03 -3.63 32.15
C SER A 536 -32.56 -2.19 32.45
N ALA A 537 -33.10 -1.20 31.75
CA ALA A 537 -32.81 0.22 31.95
C ALA A 537 -33.77 0.91 32.93
N GLY A 538 -34.73 0.20 33.55
CA GLY A 538 -35.64 0.74 34.56
C GLY A 538 -36.99 1.25 34.03
N TYR A 539 -37.27 1.07 32.74
CA TYR A 539 -38.59 1.34 32.15
C TYR A 539 -39.52 0.13 32.34
N ARG A 540 -40.82 0.34 32.16
CA ARG A 540 -41.81 -0.74 32.02
C ARG A 540 -42.22 -0.83 30.57
N ALA A 541 -42.03 -1.98 29.93
CA ALA A 541 -42.41 -2.15 28.54
C ALA A 541 -43.72 -2.94 28.41
N ILE A 542 -44.63 -2.44 27.56
CA ILE A 542 -45.81 -3.15 27.08
C ILE A 542 -45.60 -3.36 25.58
N VAL A 543 -45.93 -4.54 25.06
CA VAL A 543 -45.69 -4.90 23.66
C VAL A 543 -47.01 -5.16 22.94
N ALA A 544 -47.07 -4.76 21.67
CA ALA A 544 -48.19 -5.01 20.76
C ALA A 544 -47.65 -5.44 19.39
N ALA A 545 -48.33 -6.38 18.73
CA ALA A 545 -47.92 -6.94 17.45
C ALA A 545 -48.37 -6.11 16.24
N ASP A 546 -49.39 -5.27 16.38
CA ASP A 546 -49.85 -4.35 15.34
C ASP A 546 -50.59 -3.15 15.93
N GLY A 547 -51.02 -2.21 15.06
CA GLY A 547 -51.74 -1.02 15.48
C GLY A 547 -53.11 -1.28 16.10
N GLU A 548 -53.80 -2.38 15.76
CA GLU A 548 -55.10 -2.71 16.37
C GLU A 548 -54.90 -3.16 17.83
N GLU A 549 -53.94 -4.06 18.09
CA GLU A 549 -53.59 -4.49 19.44
C GLU A 549 -53.06 -3.32 20.29
N ALA A 550 -52.28 -2.42 19.68
CA ALA A 550 -51.82 -1.21 20.35
C ALA A 550 -52.97 -0.30 20.80
N LEU A 551 -54.01 -0.14 19.97
CA LEU A 551 -55.20 0.64 20.33
C LEU A 551 -56.03 -0.03 21.43
N GLU A 552 -56.21 -1.36 21.38
CA GLU A 552 -56.87 -2.11 22.46
C GLU A 552 -56.14 -1.94 23.79
N LEU A 553 -54.80 -2.04 23.78
CA LEU A 553 -53.98 -1.81 24.98
C LEU A 553 -54.05 -0.36 25.47
N MET A 554 -54.16 0.62 24.55
CA MET A 554 -54.35 2.02 24.94
C MET A 554 -55.74 2.27 25.56
N GLU A 555 -56.79 1.52 25.20
CA GLU A 555 -58.09 1.62 25.89
C GLU A 555 -57.99 1.16 27.35
N ASP A 556 -57.24 0.08 27.62
CA ASP A 556 -57.08 -0.49 28.95
C ASP A 556 -56.05 0.26 29.83
N TYR A 557 -55.02 0.88 29.22
CA TYR A 557 -53.87 1.48 29.91
C TYR A 557 -53.61 2.96 29.57
N SER A 558 -54.58 3.67 28.98
CA SER A 558 -54.43 5.07 28.50
C SER A 558 -53.76 6.05 29.49
N ASP A 559 -54.07 5.98 30.78
CA ASP A 559 -53.50 6.86 31.81
C ASP A 559 -52.12 6.42 32.32
N ALA A 560 -51.64 5.24 31.90
CA ALA A 560 -50.42 4.61 32.38
C ALA A 560 -49.28 4.63 31.35
N VAL A 561 -49.55 4.78 30.06
CA VAL A 561 -48.53 4.80 29.00
C VAL A 561 -47.93 6.20 28.87
N ASP A 562 -46.62 6.32 29.05
CA ASP A 562 -45.89 7.58 29.01
C ASP A 562 -45.36 7.91 27.61
N VAL A 563 -45.08 6.90 26.78
CA VAL A 563 -44.56 7.06 25.40
C VAL A 563 -44.84 5.82 24.55
N VAL A 564 -45.07 6.04 23.25
CA VAL A 564 -45.28 4.97 22.26
C VAL A 564 -44.10 4.94 21.29
N ILE A 565 -43.59 3.75 21.01
CA ILE A 565 -42.62 3.47 19.94
C ILE A 565 -43.32 2.56 18.94
N THR A 566 -43.42 2.97 17.69
CA THR A 566 -44.09 2.17 16.65
C THR A 566 -43.22 2.02 15.41
N ASP A 567 -43.20 0.83 14.82
CA ASP A 567 -42.75 0.66 13.43
C ASP A 567 -43.76 1.35 12.50
N LEU A 568 -43.27 1.92 11.41
CA LEU A 568 -44.09 2.48 10.33
C LEU A 568 -44.67 1.39 9.41
N ARG A 569 -43.97 0.27 9.23
CA ARG A 569 -44.38 -0.80 8.30
C ARG A 569 -44.83 -2.06 9.03
N MET A 570 -46.10 -2.06 9.45
CA MET A 570 -46.75 -3.22 10.07
C MET A 570 -47.96 -3.68 9.24
N PRO A 571 -48.30 -4.99 9.22
CA PRO A 571 -49.51 -5.52 8.62
C PRO A 571 -50.78 -5.06 9.38
N ASN A 572 -51.94 -5.18 8.73
CA ASN A 572 -53.24 -4.69 9.21
C ASN A 572 -53.31 -3.16 9.30
N MET A 573 -52.92 -2.59 10.44
CA MET A 573 -52.86 -1.15 10.69
C MET A 573 -51.41 -0.70 10.68
N ASN A 574 -51.05 0.15 9.72
CA ASN A 574 -49.67 0.63 9.59
C ASN A 574 -49.35 1.69 10.65
N GLY A 575 -48.05 1.94 10.89
CA GLY A 575 -47.63 2.88 11.93
C GLY A 575 -48.08 4.32 11.69
N HIS A 576 -48.22 4.75 10.42
CA HIS A 576 -48.75 6.09 10.13
C HIS A 576 -50.22 6.22 10.56
N GLU A 577 -51.05 5.23 10.25
CA GLU A 577 -52.45 5.18 10.68
C GLU A 577 -52.57 5.14 12.20
N LEU A 578 -51.70 4.39 12.89
CA LEU A 578 -51.66 4.34 14.34
C LEU A 578 -51.28 5.71 14.94
N ILE A 579 -50.26 6.37 14.40
CA ILE A 579 -49.82 7.69 14.87
C ILE A 579 -50.96 8.70 14.71
N ASP A 580 -51.64 8.74 13.55
CA ASP A 580 -52.76 9.65 13.30
C ASP A 580 -53.88 9.46 14.35
N VAL A 581 -54.27 8.21 14.61
CA VAL A 581 -55.33 7.88 15.59
C VAL A 581 -54.91 8.23 17.02
N LEU A 582 -53.67 7.92 17.40
CA LEU A 582 -53.14 8.26 18.73
C LEU A 582 -52.98 9.77 18.91
N HIS A 583 -52.61 10.50 17.87
CA HIS A 583 -52.49 11.96 17.91
C HIS A 583 -53.85 12.64 18.06
N GLU A 584 -54.90 12.12 17.41
CA GLU A 584 -56.28 12.62 17.56
C GLU A 584 -56.86 12.34 18.96
N GLN A 585 -56.62 11.15 19.51
CA GLN A 585 -57.19 10.72 20.79
C GLN A 585 -56.37 11.14 22.02
N TYR A 586 -55.04 11.16 21.89
CA TYR A 586 -54.09 11.48 22.96
C TYR A 586 -53.05 12.52 22.51
N PRO A 587 -53.44 13.80 22.29
CA PRO A 587 -52.55 14.81 21.69
C PRO A 587 -51.29 15.13 22.52
N ALA A 588 -51.29 14.79 23.81
CA ALA A 588 -50.16 15.01 24.71
C ALA A 588 -49.16 13.85 24.74
N LEU A 589 -49.57 12.66 24.27
CA LEU A 589 -48.77 11.44 24.29
C LEU A 589 -47.60 11.58 23.32
N PRO A 590 -46.35 11.46 23.78
CA PRO A 590 -45.22 11.41 22.89
C PRO A 590 -45.20 10.10 22.08
N ILE A 591 -44.93 10.22 20.79
CA ILE A 591 -44.79 9.07 19.89
C ILE A 591 -43.43 9.14 19.19
N ILE A 592 -42.72 8.02 19.16
CA ILE A 592 -41.46 7.80 18.46
C ILE A 592 -41.74 6.85 17.29
N ALA A 593 -41.47 7.30 16.07
CA ALA A 593 -41.61 6.47 14.88
C ALA A 593 -40.27 5.78 14.57
N ALA A 594 -40.30 4.47 14.32
CA ALA A 594 -39.13 3.68 13.96
C ALA A 594 -39.24 3.14 12.51
N SER A 595 -38.18 3.25 11.69
CA SER A 595 -38.21 2.77 10.30
C SER A 595 -36.81 2.43 9.77
N GLY A 596 -36.74 1.53 8.78
CA GLY A 596 -35.48 1.00 8.22
C GLY A 596 -34.81 1.89 7.17
N ALA A 597 -33.53 1.60 6.89
CA ALA A 597 -32.64 2.37 6.00
C ALA A 597 -33.13 2.62 4.56
N SER A 598 -34.14 1.89 4.06
CA SER A 598 -34.72 2.11 2.73
C SER A 598 -35.74 3.26 2.66
N ASP A 599 -36.10 3.86 3.80
CA ASP A 599 -37.16 4.86 3.92
C ASP A 599 -36.62 6.28 4.23
N SER A 600 -35.38 6.60 3.83
CA SER A 600 -34.77 7.94 4.02
C SER A 600 -35.38 9.05 3.14
N GLU A 601 -36.72 9.15 3.12
CA GLU A 601 -37.40 10.41 2.87
C GLU A 601 -37.57 11.11 4.23
N ALA A 602 -36.53 11.87 4.60
CA ALA A 602 -36.33 12.50 5.91
C ALA A 602 -37.39 13.54 6.36
N ASP A 603 -38.57 13.61 5.73
CA ASP A 603 -39.62 14.61 6.05
C ASP A 603 -41.01 14.02 6.35
N GLY A 604 -41.30 12.74 6.07
CA GLY A 604 -42.66 12.18 6.18
C GLY A 604 -43.23 12.00 7.61
N PRO A 605 -42.50 11.42 8.57
CA PRO A 605 -43.06 11.04 9.89
C PRO A 605 -43.30 12.20 10.87
N LEU A 606 -42.58 13.31 10.72
CA LEU A 606 -42.77 14.53 11.53
C LEU A 606 -44.05 15.28 11.14
N GLU A 607 -44.52 15.15 9.90
CA GLU A 607 -45.81 15.69 9.46
C GLU A 607 -47.02 14.91 9.99
N SER A 608 -46.84 13.62 10.34
CA SER A 608 -47.90 12.73 10.89
C SER A 608 -48.10 12.84 12.41
N GLY A 609 -47.35 13.70 13.12
CA GLY A 609 -47.53 13.91 14.56
C GLY A 609 -46.60 13.11 15.49
N ALA A 610 -45.61 12.40 14.96
CA ALA A 610 -44.53 11.80 15.76
C ALA A 610 -43.58 12.90 16.30
N ARG A 611 -43.15 12.79 17.57
CA ARG A 611 -42.21 13.74 18.18
C ARG A 611 -40.77 13.49 17.78
N LYS A 612 -40.41 12.24 17.48
CA LYS A 612 -39.05 11.87 17.11
C LYS A 612 -39.06 10.66 16.17
N PHE A 613 -38.05 10.62 15.31
CA PHE A 613 -37.77 9.49 14.44
C PHE A 613 -36.56 8.71 14.95
N LEU A 614 -36.64 7.39 14.92
CA LEU A 614 -35.59 6.46 15.34
C LEU A 614 -35.26 5.49 14.19
N PRO A 615 -34.13 5.64 13.48
CA PRO A 615 -33.77 4.75 12.39
C PRO A 615 -33.47 3.33 12.90
N LYS A 616 -34.00 2.32 12.20
CA LYS A 616 -33.70 0.89 12.42
C LYS A 616 -32.56 0.44 11.48
N PRO A 617 -31.58 -0.34 11.99
CA PRO A 617 -31.47 -0.82 13.37
C PRO A 617 -30.98 0.28 14.33
N PHE A 618 -31.51 0.31 15.56
CA PHE A 618 -31.11 1.25 16.61
C PHE A 618 -30.39 0.52 17.76
N THR A 619 -29.36 1.17 18.32
CA THR A 619 -28.67 0.69 19.53
C THR A 619 -29.48 1.03 20.79
N ALA A 620 -29.21 0.34 21.90
CA ALA A 620 -29.81 0.63 23.20
C ALA A 620 -29.60 2.11 23.61
N GLU A 621 -28.41 2.66 23.35
CA GLU A 621 -28.06 4.05 23.63
C GLU A 621 -28.90 5.04 22.82
N LYS A 622 -29.10 4.80 21.51
CA LYS A 622 -29.95 5.63 20.64
C LYS A 622 -31.41 5.57 21.12
N LEU A 623 -31.87 4.39 21.56
CA LEU A 623 -33.21 4.19 22.12
C LEU A 623 -33.39 4.98 23.43
N TYR A 624 -32.44 4.88 24.37
CA TYR A 624 -32.49 5.62 25.64
C TYR A 624 -32.42 7.13 25.43
N ALA A 625 -31.55 7.60 24.53
CA ALA A 625 -31.45 9.00 24.19
C ALA A 625 -32.75 9.53 23.56
N ALA A 626 -33.40 8.74 22.69
CA ALA A 626 -34.69 9.10 22.11
C ALA A 626 -35.79 9.17 23.18
N LEU A 627 -35.85 8.21 24.10
CA LEU A 627 -36.81 8.21 25.21
C LEU A 627 -36.59 9.38 26.16
N HIS A 628 -35.36 9.60 26.62
CA HIS A 628 -35.02 10.68 27.53
C HIS A 628 -35.34 12.05 26.91
N GLU A 629 -35.01 12.27 25.65
CA GLU A 629 -35.37 13.51 24.95
C GLU A 629 -36.89 13.69 24.89
N VAL A 630 -37.63 12.66 24.51
CA VAL A 630 -39.06 12.77 24.27
C VAL A 630 -39.88 12.88 25.57
N LEU A 631 -39.41 12.25 26.65
CA LEU A 631 -40.04 12.28 27.99
C LEU A 631 -39.65 13.54 28.80
N HIS A 632 -38.44 14.09 28.63
CA HIS A 632 -37.95 15.22 29.45
C HIS A 632 -37.84 16.55 28.71
N THR A 633 -38.04 16.60 27.40
CA THR A 633 -38.12 17.88 26.67
C THR A 633 -39.46 18.54 26.94
N SER A 634 -39.48 19.45 27.91
CA SER A 634 -40.59 20.37 28.16
C SER A 634 -40.92 21.14 26.88
N THR A 635 -42.19 21.07 26.49
CA THR A 635 -42.83 21.78 25.38
C THR A 635 -42.31 23.21 25.23
N LYS A 636 -41.36 23.44 24.32
CA LYS A 636 -41.16 24.78 23.75
C LYS A 636 -42.25 24.95 22.69
N VAL A 637 -43.37 25.49 23.13
CA VAL A 637 -44.36 26.12 22.26
C VAL A 637 -43.63 27.21 21.47
N GLY A 638 -43.50 26.99 20.16
CA GLY A 638 -43.12 27.99 19.16
C GLY A 638 -44.25 28.15 18.18
#